data_AF-A0A3A8HUC5-F1
#
_entry.id   AF-A0A3A8HUC5-F1
#
_cell.length_a   1.000
_cell.length_b   1.000
_cell.length_c   1.000
_cell.angle_alpha   90.00
_cell.angle_beta   90.00
_cell.angle_gamma   90.00
#
_symmetry.space_group_name_H-M   'P 1'
#
loop_
_entity.id
_entity.type
_entity.pdbx_description
1 polymer ?
#
loop_
_entity_poly.entity_id
_entity_poly.type
_entity_poly.pdbx_seq_one_letter_code
_entity_poly.pdbx_strand_id
1 'polypeptide(L)'
;MRRQLIGFLVALGAMHTGCGGAPDFTSTAGDDDSLGMSGDALASATTMFDDALGSGWQDWSWATHSLSATRPVYAGTRSISATFKPWTGLYFHHAGVPTTGYGFVELQVNPGATANPAIALYASVGGVAKSPVALNPTCAGGTLKANAWTLCRMPLATLGAANTTLDGLVVMENAGRTLATMYFDNVRLAASTTAPSAPTALKATGSATDVALTWGTVTGASGYHVYRATSQTGTYARLTSSALTAASYKDTSAAVNTTYWYAVTALKAAGESAKSTAVSGKRTSTTGVSVSVTPASVTLSRGGVQTFTALVTGNSNTAVTWSVQEGATGGTITTSGTYTAPQTAGTYHVVATSKADTTKKASADVVVTGPVGNTNKWVSGYYTGWNADDYPPEKVDFSALTHIMVGRVTPNTDGTVDAIFDNSNGSAMAKTLSTRAHAAGRKAIIMVGGAGEHANWVGAASSANREKFVQNLLKTMDDHGYDGLDIDWEPVEEADKPNLLALVQRLRQVRPNMLLTFPIGWVNNNFASDASLKWYPQLAQYLDQVNVMSYEMIGVWDGWDSWFTSALKGESGTHPTSIESSLKAWVAAGIPKEKLGMGIPFYGLAWRNISGPRQPFTHWSDYVGGDNSFTYKKILALSKTGTLRWDAAAQANYVTFNTPVEDGTVRWITYDGPEAIQAKGQYAKANGYGGTIIWTINQGCTDPATGANPLLTEVKKAFLQ
;
A
#
# COMPACT_ATOMS: atom_id res chain seq x y z
N MET A 1 38.57 -41.12 10.05
CA MET A 1 39.08 -42.11 9.06
C MET A 1 38.67 -41.60 7.68
N ARG A 2 39.61 -41.44 6.72
CA ARG A 2 39.79 -42.28 5.49
C ARG A 2 38.51 -42.47 4.66
N ARG A 3 38.46 -42.34 3.32
CA ARG A 3 39.37 -42.01 2.18
C ARG A 3 38.43 -41.54 1.01
N GLN A 4 38.74 -40.70 0.02
CA GLN A 4 39.92 -40.48 -0.86
C GLN A 4 40.05 -41.49 -2.04
N LEU A 5 40.50 -41.01 -3.22
CA LEU A 5 40.77 -41.69 -4.53
C LEU A 5 39.51 -41.99 -5.37
N ILE A 6 39.47 -41.98 -6.73
CA ILE A 6 40.45 -41.81 -7.86
C ILE A 6 39.66 -41.19 -9.07
N GLY A 7 40.18 -40.74 -10.24
CA GLY A 7 41.52 -40.62 -10.86
C GLY A 7 41.49 -40.79 -12.41
N PHE A 8 42.57 -40.41 -13.13
CA PHE A 8 42.92 -40.72 -14.55
C PHE A 8 42.12 -40.04 -15.71
N LEU A 9 42.67 -39.72 -16.91
CA LEU A 9 44.04 -39.49 -17.43
C LEU A 9 44.01 -38.91 -18.89
N VAL A 10 45.16 -38.47 -19.44
CA VAL A 10 45.54 -38.27 -20.89
C VAL A 10 45.10 -36.96 -21.60
N ALA A 11 45.88 -36.29 -22.47
CA ALA A 11 47.36 -36.10 -22.65
C ALA A 11 47.65 -35.10 -23.81
N LEU A 12 48.85 -34.48 -23.82
CA LEU A 12 49.61 -33.86 -24.96
C LEU A 12 48.90 -32.82 -25.88
N GLY A 13 49.52 -31.79 -26.46
CA GLY A 13 50.87 -31.20 -26.47
C GLY A 13 50.77 -29.81 -27.16
N ALA A 14 51.81 -29.04 -27.49
CA ALA A 14 53.26 -29.23 -27.43
C ALA A 14 53.98 -27.86 -27.28
N MET A 15 55.31 -27.90 -27.15
CA MET A 15 56.20 -26.73 -26.98
C MET A 15 56.34 -25.88 -28.25
N HIS A 16 56.67 -24.59 -28.10
CA HIS A 16 57.91 -24.07 -28.69
C HIS A 16 58.50 -22.87 -27.94
N THR A 17 59.84 -22.84 -27.90
CA THR A 17 60.70 -21.82 -27.29
C THR A 17 61.14 -20.78 -28.33
N GLY A 18 61.49 -19.56 -27.90
CA GLY A 18 62.15 -18.59 -28.77
C GLY A 18 62.58 -17.32 -28.03
N CYS A 19 63.87 -17.19 -27.74
CA CYS A 19 64.46 -16.01 -27.08
C CYS A 19 64.86 -14.92 -28.09
N GLY A 20 64.92 -13.68 -27.59
CA GLY A 20 66.01 -12.74 -27.93
C GLY A 20 65.68 -11.61 -28.91
N GLY A 21 66.33 -10.46 -28.70
CA GLY A 21 66.45 -9.39 -29.68
C GLY A 21 65.93 -8.01 -29.24
N ALA A 22 66.68 -7.32 -28.38
CA ALA A 22 66.85 -5.87 -28.56
C ALA A 22 68.00 -5.65 -29.56
N PRO A 23 67.96 -4.57 -30.34
CA PRO A 23 68.99 -3.56 -30.12
C PRO A 23 68.50 -2.10 -30.22
N ASP A 24 69.33 -1.22 -29.64
CA ASP A 24 69.35 0.23 -29.83
C ASP A 24 69.36 0.66 -31.31
N PHE A 25 68.83 1.86 -31.58
CA PHE A 25 69.55 2.90 -32.35
C PHE A 25 68.97 4.30 -32.09
N THR A 26 69.81 5.32 -32.29
CA THR A 26 69.75 6.64 -31.65
C THR A 26 69.38 7.80 -32.60
N SER A 27 68.82 8.88 -32.02
CA SER A 27 68.96 10.30 -32.46
C SER A 27 68.30 10.71 -33.82
N THR A 28 67.82 11.94 -34.07
CA THR A 28 67.74 13.19 -33.27
C THR A 28 66.75 14.16 -33.95
N ALA A 29 66.16 15.07 -33.15
CA ALA A 29 65.54 16.35 -33.54
C ALA A 29 64.34 16.30 -34.55
N GLY A 30 63.29 17.09 -34.38
CA GLY A 30 62.94 18.01 -33.29
C GLY A 30 61.89 18.99 -33.78
N ASP A 31 61.02 19.47 -32.90
CA ASP A 31 60.37 20.77 -33.04
C ASP A 31 59.91 21.25 -31.65
N ASP A 32 59.96 22.57 -31.47
CA ASP A 32 59.73 23.29 -30.22
C ASP A 32 58.24 23.59 -30.05
N ASP A 33 57.70 23.36 -28.86
CA ASP A 33 56.48 24.04 -28.44
C ASP A 33 56.55 24.35 -26.93
N SER A 34 56.74 25.63 -26.65
CA SER A 34 57.14 26.13 -25.35
C SER A 34 55.96 26.23 -24.38
N LEU A 35 55.90 25.31 -23.42
CA LEU A 35 55.20 25.53 -22.14
C LEU A 35 56.22 25.53 -21.01
N GLY A 36 56.90 26.68 -20.86
CA GLY A 36 57.82 26.92 -19.77
C GLY A 36 57.10 27.01 -18.42
N MET A 37 57.24 25.98 -17.60
CA MET A 37 57.22 26.11 -16.14
C MET A 37 58.41 25.33 -15.58
N SER A 38 59.29 26.00 -14.83
CA SER A 38 60.40 25.34 -14.13
C SER A 38 59.87 24.40 -13.05
N GLY A 39 60.71 23.44 -12.62
CA GLY A 39 60.39 22.45 -11.60
C GLY A 39 60.11 22.98 -10.18
N ASP A 40 60.03 24.30 -10.00
CA ASP A 40 59.85 24.98 -8.71
C ASP A 40 58.37 25.23 -8.36
N ALA A 41 57.44 24.96 -9.27
CA ALA A 41 56.01 25.30 -9.14
C ALA A 41 55.14 24.24 -8.42
N LEU A 42 55.72 23.34 -7.61
CA LEU A 42 54.99 22.34 -6.81
C LEU A 42 55.15 22.47 -5.28
N ALA A 43 55.98 23.41 -4.79
CA ALA A 43 56.26 23.59 -3.36
C ALA A 43 55.29 24.59 -2.68
N SER A 44 54.00 24.27 -2.61
CA SER A 44 52.98 25.14 -1.99
C SER A 44 52.50 24.62 -0.62
N ALA A 45 52.76 25.40 0.44
CA ALA A 45 52.32 25.24 1.84
C ALA A 45 52.62 23.90 2.57
N THR A 46 53.00 22.85 1.86
CA THR A 46 53.10 21.46 2.35
C THR A 46 54.50 21.08 2.81
N THR A 47 55.53 21.78 2.31
CA THR A 47 56.87 21.79 2.90
C THR A 47 56.91 22.80 4.04
N MET A 48 57.24 22.34 5.24
CA MET A 48 57.37 23.15 6.45
C MET A 48 58.80 23.68 6.61
N PHE A 49 59.80 22.85 6.29
CA PHE A 49 61.20 23.24 6.25
C PHE A 49 61.99 22.46 5.19
N ASP A 50 62.70 23.19 4.32
CA ASP A 50 63.69 22.68 3.36
C ASP A 50 64.64 23.85 3.03
N ASP A 51 65.86 23.83 3.55
CA ASP A 51 66.84 24.94 3.63
C ASP A 51 66.40 26.26 4.31
N ALA A 52 65.10 26.50 4.39
CA ALA A 52 64.44 27.62 5.04
C ALA A 52 63.04 27.19 5.49
N LEU A 53 62.40 28.03 6.32
CA LEU A 53 61.01 27.84 6.71
C LEU A 53 60.09 28.04 5.50
N GLY A 54 59.15 27.12 5.31
CA GLY A 54 58.23 27.14 4.16
C GLY A 54 57.28 28.33 4.16
N SER A 55 56.81 28.73 2.98
CA SER A 55 55.88 29.86 2.84
C SER A 55 54.61 29.66 3.69
N GLY A 56 54.26 30.70 4.47
CA GLY A 56 53.13 30.69 5.40
C GLY A 56 53.39 30.06 6.77
N TRP A 57 54.48 29.30 6.93
CA TRP A 57 54.87 28.74 8.22
C TRP A 57 55.59 29.79 9.08
N GLN A 58 55.43 29.67 10.40
CA GLN A 58 56.00 30.53 11.42
C GLN A 58 56.67 29.69 12.50
N ASP A 59 57.79 30.16 13.01
CA ASP A 59 58.51 29.51 14.11
C ASP A 59 58.00 30.03 15.45
N TRP A 60 57.28 29.16 16.18
CA TRP A 60 56.72 29.39 17.51
C TRP A 60 57.40 28.49 18.55
N SER A 61 58.62 28.01 18.26
CA SER A 61 59.37 27.06 19.09
C SER A 61 59.79 27.64 20.45
N TRP A 62 59.77 26.79 21.48
CA TRP A 62 60.27 27.12 22.82
C TRP A 62 61.50 26.29 23.24
N ALA A 63 62.02 25.43 22.36
CA ALA A 63 63.36 24.86 22.46
C ALA A 63 64.44 25.86 21.99
N THR A 64 65.68 25.70 22.47
CA THR A 64 66.83 26.44 21.91
C THR A 64 67.17 25.86 20.54
N HIS A 65 67.06 26.65 19.47
CA HIS A 65 67.17 26.16 18.11
C HIS A 65 67.84 27.18 17.16
N SER A 66 68.17 26.73 15.95
CA SER A 66 68.56 27.56 14.81
C SER A 66 68.05 26.95 13.51
N LEU A 67 67.37 27.76 12.69
CA LEU A 67 66.90 27.40 11.34
C LEU A 67 68.00 27.53 10.26
N SER A 68 69.25 27.79 10.64
CA SER A 68 70.35 28.12 9.72
C SER A 68 71.62 27.28 9.97
N ALA A 69 71.47 26.09 10.56
CA ALA A 69 72.60 25.22 10.84
C ALA A 69 73.17 24.63 9.53
N THR A 70 74.43 24.89 9.24
CA THR A 70 75.08 24.45 7.98
C THR A 70 75.73 23.08 8.06
N ARG A 71 75.84 22.48 9.27
CA ARG A 71 76.33 21.12 9.50
C ARG A 71 75.74 20.47 10.78
N PRO A 72 75.39 19.17 10.76
CA PRO A 72 75.10 18.37 9.58
C PRO A 72 73.84 18.88 8.85
N VAL A 73 73.77 18.60 7.56
CA VAL A 73 72.62 18.83 6.68
C VAL A 73 72.34 17.51 5.96
N TYR A 74 71.08 17.19 5.64
CA TYR A 74 70.72 15.99 4.90
C TYR A 74 70.76 16.26 3.40
N ALA A 75 70.13 17.35 2.95
CA ALA A 75 70.13 17.83 1.58
C ALA A 75 70.13 19.37 1.55
N GLY A 76 70.60 19.97 0.46
CA GLY A 76 70.70 21.43 0.36
C GLY A 76 71.88 22.01 1.16
N THR A 77 71.63 23.11 1.86
CA THR A 77 72.62 23.99 2.50
C THR A 77 72.40 24.22 4.00
N ARG A 78 71.21 23.94 4.54
CA ARG A 78 70.81 24.24 5.93
C ARG A 78 69.85 23.21 6.50
N SER A 79 70.02 22.93 7.79
CA SER A 79 69.09 22.16 8.61
C SER A 79 68.61 22.98 9.81
N ILE A 80 67.55 22.52 10.45
CA ILE A 80 67.17 22.96 11.80
C ILE A 80 68.09 22.25 12.78
N SER A 81 68.80 22.99 13.65
CA SER A 81 69.40 22.43 14.86
C SER A 81 68.56 22.77 16.08
N ALA A 82 68.40 21.84 17.03
CA ALA A 82 67.63 22.06 18.25
C ALA A 82 68.21 21.30 19.45
N THR A 83 68.37 21.99 20.57
CA THR A 83 68.72 21.42 21.88
C THR A 83 67.50 21.42 22.77
N PHE A 84 66.95 20.24 23.04
CA PHE A 84 65.78 20.11 23.89
C PHE A 84 66.16 19.96 25.37
N LYS A 85 65.67 20.88 26.19
CA LYS A 85 65.50 20.72 27.65
C LYS A 85 64.19 19.96 27.94
N PRO A 86 63.96 19.48 29.18
CA PRO A 86 62.71 18.80 29.56
C PRO A 86 61.46 19.49 29.05
N TRP A 87 60.62 18.77 28.30
CA TRP A 87 59.35 19.25 27.74
C TRP A 87 59.44 20.46 26.77
N THR A 88 60.64 20.80 26.28
CA THR A 88 60.79 21.81 25.23
C THR A 88 60.47 21.24 23.84
N GLY A 89 60.04 22.11 22.92
CA GLY A 89 59.64 21.71 21.58
C GLY A 89 59.99 22.71 20.49
N LEU A 90 60.19 22.18 19.28
CA LEU A 90 60.10 22.93 18.03
C LEU A 90 58.63 22.99 17.63
N TYR A 91 58.13 24.17 17.28
CA TYR A 91 56.75 24.36 16.85
C TYR A 91 56.71 25.20 15.58
N PHE A 92 56.32 24.54 14.48
CA PHE A 92 55.98 25.21 13.24
C PHE A 92 54.47 25.41 13.20
N HIS A 93 54.03 26.66 13.10
CA HIS A 93 52.62 27.07 13.04
C HIS A 93 52.28 27.60 11.64
N HIS A 94 51.06 27.37 11.17
CA HIS A 94 50.52 27.90 9.91
C HIS A 94 49.04 28.25 10.11
N ALA A 95 48.50 29.22 9.37
CA ALA A 95 47.08 29.57 9.43
C ALA A 95 46.10 28.48 8.92
N GLY A 96 46.59 27.26 8.65
CA GLY A 96 45.83 26.14 8.09
C GLY A 96 46.42 25.59 6.78
N VAL A 97 46.76 24.30 6.76
CA VAL A 97 47.25 23.54 5.61
C VAL A 97 46.35 22.32 5.40
N PRO A 98 45.69 22.16 4.24
CA PRO A 98 44.88 20.99 3.96
C PRO A 98 45.72 19.70 3.90
N THR A 99 45.32 18.69 4.66
CA THR A 99 45.99 17.37 4.69
C THR A 99 45.36 16.33 3.76
N THR A 100 44.28 16.68 3.06
CA THR A 100 43.60 15.81 2.08
C THR A 100 44.58 15.38 0.99
N GLY A 101 44.67 14.07 0.74
CA GLY A 101 45.62 13.47 -0.21
C GLY A 101 46.98 13.10 0.36
N TYR A 102 47.34 13.63 1.54
CA TYR A 102 48.57 13.31 2.25
C TYR A 102 48.39 12.13 3.22
N GLY A 103 49.48 11.40 3.46
CA GLY A 103 49.50 10.23 4.34
C GLY A 103 50.31 10.40 5.61
N PHE A 104 51.42 11.13 5.49
CA PHE A 104 52.44 11.22 6.52
C PHE A 104 52.90 12.66 6.71
N VAL A 105 53.35 12.98 7.92
CA VAL A 105 54.43 13.95 8.08
C VAL A 105 55.74 13.20 7.85
N GLU A 106 56.49 13.64 6.86
CA GLU A 106 57.82 13.15 6.52
C GLU A 106 58.88 14.13 7.03
N LEU A 107 59.94 13.61 7.63
CA LEU A 107 61.06 14.40 8.13
C LEU A 107 62.33 13.55 8.17
N GLN A 108 63.47 14.16 7.85
CA GLN A 108 64.80 13.59 8.10
C GLN A 108 65.27 14.02 9.48
N VAL A 109 65.78 13.07 10.27
CA VAL A 109 66.18 13.31 11.66
C VAL A 109 67.56 12.74 11.91
N ASN A 110 68.47 13.56 12.41
CA ASN A 110 69.73 13.13 13.00
C ASN A 110 69.68 13.44 14.51
N PRO A 111 69.65 12.44 15.39
CA PRO A 111 69.44 12.65 16.83
C PRO A 111 70.69 13.13 17.58
N GLY A 112 71.77 13.49 16.85
CA GLY A 112 73.06 13.79 17.44
C GLY A 112 73.65 12.56 18.15
N ALA A 113 74.42 12.77 19.21
CA ALA A 113 75.15 11.70 19.89
C ALA A 113 74.26 10.63 20.57
N THR A 114 72.95 10.88 20.74
CA THR A 114 72.02 9.98 21.44
C THR A 114 71.22 9.12 20.47
N ALA A 115 71.35 7.79 20.53
CA ALA A 115 70.45 6.89 19.79
C ALA A 115 69.08 6.83 20.48
N ASN A 116 68.00 6.71 19.70
CA ASN A 116 66.61 6.64 20.19
C ASN A 116 66.26 7.67 21.29
N PRO A 117 66.46 8.98 21.07
CA PRO A 117 66.07 10.00 22.04
C PRO A 117 64.56 9.92 22.34
N ALA A 118 64.16 10.43 23.50
CA ALA A 118 62.76 10.48 23.92
C ALA A 118 62.03 11.65 23.26
N ILE A 119 61.90 11.60 21.93
CA ILE A 119 61.26 12.63 21.12
C ILE A 119 59.89 12.15 20.61
N ALA A 120 58.92 13.05 20.61
CA ALA A 120 57.56 12.82 20.12
C ALA A 120 57.14 13.91 19.14
N LEU A 121 56.09 13.60 18.37
CA LEU A 121 55.48 14.49 17.39
C LEU A 121 53.99 14.61 17.69
N TYR A 122 53.44 15.82 17.65
CA TYR A 122 51.99 16.04 17.63
C TYR A 122 51.59 17.11 16.61
N ALA A 123 50.32 17.05 16.20
CA ALA A 123 49.68 18.03 15.34
C ALA A 123 48.82 19.01 16.15
N SER A 124 48.61 20.22 15.64
CA SER A 124 47.54 21.12 16.05
C SER A 124 46.50 21.23 14.93
N VAL A 125 45.23 21.09 15.29
CA VAL A 125 44.07 21.10 14.36
C VAL A 125 42.91 21.82 15.03
N GLY A 126 42.49 22.93 14.44
CA GLY A 126 41.55 23.90 15.03
C GLY A 126 42.18 24.72 16.16
N GLY A 127 43.50 24.91 16.17
CA GLY A 127 44.25 25.50 17.28
C GLY A 127 44.34 24.60 18.52
N VAL A 128 43.94 23.33 18.40
CA VAL A 128 43.94 22.35 19.51
C VAL A 128 45.01 21.29 19.27
N ALA A 129 46.00 21.25 20.17
CA ALA A 129 47.03 20.23 20.23
C ALA A 129 46.43 18.81 20.36
N LYS A 130 46.96 17.87 19.57
CA LYS A 130 46.67 16.43 19.66
C LYS A 130 47.68 15.73 20.56
N SER A 131 47.40 14.48 20.91
CA SER A 131 48.26 13.67 21.77
C SER A 131 49.66 13.46 21.15
N PRO A 132 50.76 13.64 21.91
CA PRO A 132 52.11 13.29 21.47
C PRO A 132 52.27 11.81 21.10
N VAL A 133 52.85 11.56 19.93
CA VAL A 133 53.17 10.22 19.42
C VAL A 133 54.68 10.06 19.36
N ALA A 134 55.24 9.00 19.96
CA ALA A 134 56.68 8.75 19.94
C ALA A 134 57.20 8.61 18.50
N LEU A 135 58.29 9.31 18.17
CA LEU A 135 58.77 9.39 16.79
C LEU A 135 59.49 8.13 16.33
N ASN A 136 60.34 7.55 17.19
CA ASN A 136 61.27 6.45 16.85
C ASN A 136 60.61 5.27 16.09
N PRO A 137 59.42 4.74 16.49
CA PRO A 137 58.77 3.63 15.79
C PRO A 137 58.36 3.94 14.33
N THR A 138 58.28 5.23 13.96
CA THR A 138 57.90 5.68 12.60
C THR A 138 59.11 5.97 11.71
N CYS A 139 60.32 5.76 12.23
CA CYS A 139 61.57 5.95 11.51
C CYS A 139 62.02 4.67 10.78
N ALA A 140 62.84 4.83 9.73
CA ALA A 140 63.34 3.72 8.94
C ALA A 140 64.16 2.75 9.82
N GLY A 141 63.68 1.50 9.96
CA GLY A 141 64.24 0.52 10.89
C GLY A 141 63.74 0.67 12.34
N GLY A 142 62.63 1.37 12.57
CA GLY A 142 61.93 1.50 13.85
C GLY A 142 62.71 2.24 14.95
N THR A 143 63.84 2.86 14.59
CA THR A 143 64.81 3.45 15.52
C THR A 143 65.52 4.65 14.91
N LEU A 144 65.94 5.60 15.75
CA LEU A 144 66.85 6.70 15.39
C LEU A 144 68.28 6.33 15.78
N LYS A 145 69.20 6.37 14.81
CA LYS A 145 70.61 5.99 14.99
C LYS A 145 71.45 7.22 15.36
N ALA A 146 72.32 7.09 16.37
CA ALA A 146 73.21 8.17 16.79
C ALA A 146 74.07 8.70 15.62
N ASN A 147 74.16 10.03 15.51
CA ASN A 147 74.91 10.79 14.51
C ASN A 147 74.55 10.51 13.04
N ALA A 148 73.45 9.81 12.76
CA ALA A 148 73.05 9.43 11.40
C ALA A 148 71.65 9.96 11.04
N TRP A 149 71.52 10.51 9.84
CA TRP A 149 70.23 10.88 9.27
C TRP A 149 69.35 9.64 9.06
N THR A 150 68.13 9.72 9.56
CA THR A 150 67.11 8.68 9.46
C THR A 150 65.79 9.29 9.00
N LEU A 151 65.20 8.72 7.94
CA LEU A 151 63.89 9.12 7.45
C LEU A 151 62.79 8.64 8.40
N CYS A 152 61.93 9.55 8.85
CA CYS A 152 60.75 9.24 9.64
C CYS A 152 59.47 9.64 8.89
N ARG A 153 58.43 8.79 9.01
CA ARG A 153 57.13 8.94 8.34
C ARG A 153 56.01 8.72 9.34
N MET A 154 55.65 9.77 10.07
CA MET A 154 54.58 9.74 11.06
C MET A 154 53.21 9.78 10.36
N PRO A 155 52.33 8.77 10.51
CA PRO A 155 51.03 8.79 9.84
C PRO A 155 50.13 9.91 10.37
N LEU A 156 49.55 10.71 9.46
CA LEU A 156 48.64 11.80 9.81
C LEU A 156 47.41 11.30 10.59
N ALA A 157 46.96 10.07 10.32
CA ALA A 157 45.88 9.45 11.08
C ALA A 157 46.26 9.21 12.55
N THR A 158 47.50 8.81 12.83
CA THR A 158 48.00 8.60 14.20
C THR A 158 48.13 9.92 14.97
N LEU A 159 48.44 11.01 14.26
CA LEU A 159 48.45 12.37 14.81
C LEU A 159 47.04 12.99 14.98
N GLY A 160 45.96 12.31 14.57
CA GLY A 160 44.61 12.88 14.57
C GLY A 160 44.41 14.01 13.55
N ALA A 161 45.19 14.00 12.46
CA ALA A 161 45.32 15.07 11.48
C ALA A 161 45.16 14.60 10.02
N ALA A 162 44.38 13.53 9.76
CA ALA A 162 44.09 13.05 8.41
C ALA A 162 42.80 13.69 7.83
N ASN A 163 42.84 14.11 6.56
CA ASN A 163 41.71 14.71 5.83
C ASN A 163 41.07 15.91 6.56
N THR A 164 41.90 16.73 7.19
CA THR A 164 41.53 17.95 7.94
C THR A 164 42.47 19.10 7.60
N THR A 165 42.30 20.26 8.23
CA THR A 165 43.20 21.40 8.11
C THR A 165 44.16 21.42 9.30
N LEU A 166 45.46 21.27 9.04
CA LEU A 166 46.53 21.32 10.03
C LEU A 166 46.96 22.78 10.26
N ASP A 167 46.96 23.26 11.49
CA ASP A 167 47.50 24.59 11.84
C ASP A 167 48.85 24.53 12.57
N GLY A 168 49.31 23.34 12.95
CA GLY A 168 50.59 23.23 13.63
C GLY A 168 51.23 21.85 13.62
N LEU A 169 52.56 21.81 13.66
CA LEU A 169 53.36 20.62 13.89
C LEU A 169 54.38 20.88 14.99
N VAL A 170 54.41 20.02 16.02
CA VAL A 170 55.33 20.13 17.16
C VAL A 170 56.18 18.88 17.32
N VAL A 171 57.50 19.06 17.29
CA VAL A 171 58.49 18.05 17.70
C VAL A 171 58.94 18.38 19.13
N MET A 172 58.67 17.52 20.11
CA MET A 172 58.97 17.80 21.52
C MET A 172 59.73 16.68 22.23
N GLU A 173 60.47 17.05 23.27
CA GLU A 173 60.98 16.11 24.27
C GLU A 173 59.83 15.57 25.14
N ASN A 174 59.82 14.25 25.39
CA ASN A 174 58.65 13.53 25.89
C ASN A 174 58.97 12.57 27.05
N ALA A 175 60.05 12.79 27.80
CA ALA A 175 60.40 12.03 29.00
C ALA A 175 60.97 12.89 30.15
N GLY A 176 60.94 14.22 30.05
CA GLY A 176 61.43 15.14 31.08
C GLY A 176 62.95 15.20 31.16
N ARG A 177 63.67 15.03 30.04
CA ARG A 177 65.14 14.96 29.97
C ARG A 177 65.74 16.08 29.13
N THR A 178 67.04 16.34 29.30
CA THR A 178 67.82 17.12 28.32
C THR A 178 68.35 16.17 27.25
N LEU A 179 68.13 16.49 25.97
CA LEU A 179 68.64 15.75 24.82
C LEU A 179 69.91 16.42 24.27
N ALA A 180 70.74 15.64 23.57
CA ALA A 180 71.80 16.20 22.73
C ALA A 180 71.20 17.08 21.63
N THR A 181 72.00 17.97 21.03
CA THR A 181 71.55 18.75 19.87
C THR A 181 71.17 17.80 18.73
N MET A 182 69.90 17.84 18.35
CA MET A 182 69.32 17.10 17.23
C MET A 182 69.26 18.00 16.01
N TYR A 183 69.18 17.39 14.83
CA TYR A 183 69.03 18.08 13.56
C TYR A 183 67.83 17.53 12.79
N PHE A 184 67.06 18.42 12.17
CA PHE A 184 65.87 18.11 11.39
C PHE A 184 65.96 18.79 10.03
N ASP A 185 65.50 18.10 8.99
CA ASP A 185 65.62 18.53 7.61
C ASP A 185 64.46 17.93 6.79
N ASN A 186 64.11 18.55 5.66
CA ASN A 186 63.08 18.10 4.73
C ASN A 186 61.74 17.76 5.42
N VAL A 187 61.27 18.67 6.30
CA VAL A 187 60.01 18.51 7.05
C VAL A 187 58.84 18.88 6.17
N ARG A 188 57.99 17.91 5.80
CA ARG A 188 56.88 18.11 4.85
C ARG A 188 55.72 17.14 5.03
N LEU A 189 54.56 17.48 4.47
CA LEU A 189 53.48 16.54 4.21
C LEU A 189 53.85 15.67 3.00
N ALA A 190 53.81 14.35 3.16
CA ALA A 190 54.09 13.39 2.10
C ALA A 190 52.86 12.55 1.77
N ALA A 191 52.66 12.28 0.48
CA ALA A 191 51.62 11.36 0.03
C ALA A 191 51.82 9.97 0.67
N SER A 192 50.72 9.30 1.04
CA SER A 192 50.80 7.90 1.46
C SER A 192 51.30 7.04 0.29
N THR A 193 52.16 6.06 0.54
CA THR A 193 52.77 5.19 -0.47
C THR A 193 52.06 3.83 -0.64
N THR A 194 51.01 3.55 0.13
CA THR A 194 50.21 2.32 0.02
C THR A 194 48.96 2.56 -0.82
N ALA A 195 48.60 1.66 -1.73
CA ALA A 195 47.34 1.74 -2.45
C ALA A 195 46.12 1.75 -1.48
N PRO A 196 44.95 2.29 -1.89
CA PRO A 196 43.74 2.22 -1.07
C PRO A 196 43.29 0.77 -0.79
N SER A 197 42.37 0.58 0.16
CA SER A 197 41.66 -0.68 0.29
C SER A 197 40.73 -0.93 -0.90
N ALA A 198 40.42 -2.21 -1.17
CA ALA A 198 39.46 -2.56 -2.21
C ALA A 198 38.05 -2.03 -1.86
N PRO A 199 37.30 -1.44 -2.82
CA PRO A 199 35.90 -1.07 -2.62
C PRO A 199 35.02 -2.23 -2.16
N THR A 200 34.07 -1.94 -1.29
CA THR A 200 33.11 -2.91 -0.74
C THR A 200 31.67 -2.55 -1.12
N ALA A 201 30.73 -3.46 -0.84
CA ALA A 201 29.30 -3.27 -1.12
C ALA A 201 28.95 -2.90 -2.58
N LEU A 202 29.75 -3.37 -3.54
CA LEU A 202 29.45 -3.23 -4.97
C LEU A 202 28.10 -3.88 -5.29
N LYS A 203 27.24 -3.17 -6.01
CA LYS A 203 25.97 -3.65 -6.55
C LYS A 203 25.89 -3.36 -8.04
N ALA A 204 25.13 -4.20 -8.77
CA ALA A 204 24.82 -4.02 -10.18
C ALA A 204 23.32 -4.17 -10.41
N THR A 205 22.70 -3.17 -11.03
CA THR A 205 21.26 -3.15 -11.37
C THR A 205 21.12 -3.02 -12.87
N GLY A 206 20.52 -4.02 -13.51
CA GLY A 206 20.27 -4.03 -14.96
C GLY A 206 19.08 -3.17 -15.36
N SER A 207 19.20 -2.42 -16.45
CA SER A 207 18.11 -1.72 -17.12
C SER A 207 18.17 -1.95 -18.64
N ALA A 208 17.25 -1.34 -19.38
CA ALA A 208 17.25 -1.31 -20.84
C ALA A 208 18.47 -0.58 -21.43
N THR A 209 18.87 0.54 -20.79
CA THR A 209 19.89 1.47 -21.30
C THR A 209 21.29 1.17 -20.80
N ASP A 210 21.40 0.67 -19.57
CA ASP A 210 22.67 0.50 -18.85
C ASP A 210 22.63 -0.60 -17.79
N VAL A 211 23.81 -1.05 -17.35
CA VAL A 211 23.98 -1.65 -16.02
C VAL A 211 24.48 -0.56 -15.07
N ALA A 212 23.63 -0.16 -14.12
CA ALA A 212 23.99 0.81 -13.09
C ALA A 212 24.77 0.12 -11.96
N LEU A 213 25.93 0.68 -11.61
CA LEU A 213 26.83 0.20 -10.57
C LEU A 213 26.93 1.23 -9.44
N THR A 214 26.94 0.76 -8.20
CA THR A 214 27.20 1.58 -7.00
C THR A 214 28.04 0.80 -5.99
N TRP A 215 28.88 1.48 -5.21
CA TRP A 215 29.74 0.86 -4.19
C TRP A 215 29.97 1.79 -3.00
N GLY A 216 30.54 1.28 -1.92
CA GLY A 216 30.95 2.08 -0.76
C GLY A 216 32.19 2.92 -1.05
N THR A 217 32.21 4.17 -0.60
CA THR A 217 33.38 5.06 -0.73
C THR A 217 34.57 4.53 0.07
N VAL A 218 35.78 4.67 -0.48
CA VAL A 218 37.03 4.27 0.16
C VAL A 218 37.75 5.50 0.71
N THR A 219 38.00 5.51 2.01
CA THR A 219 38.72 6.61 2.70
C THR A 219 40.10 6.82 2.10
N GLY A 220 40.39 8.05 1.68
CA GLY A 220 41.68 8.43 1.08
C GLY A 220 41.87 8.00 -0.38
N ALA A 221 40.82 7.52 -1.05
CA ALA A 221 40.83 7.36 -2.51
C ALA A 221 40.56 8.70 -3.20
N SER A 222 41.31 9.01 -4.25
CA SER A 222 41.09 10.16 -5.15
C SER A 222 40.18 9.81 -6.34
N GLY A 223 39.86 8.52 -6.55
CA GLY A 223 38.91 8.08 -7.55
C GLY A 223 38.80 6.55 -7.67
N TYR A 224 38.06 6.08 -8.67
CA TYR A 224 37.76 4.67 -8.89
C TYR A 224 37.92 4.27 -10.36
N HIS A 225 38.24 3.00 -10.61
CA HIS A 225 38.13 2.40 -11.94
C HIS A 225 37.16 1.22 -11.92
N VAL A 226 36.35 1.12 -12.97
CA VAL A 226 35.38 0.04 -13.16
C VAL A 226 35.91 -0.96 -14.17
N TYR A 227 35.75 -2.24 -13.86
CA TYR A 227 36.18 -3.36 -14.69
C TYR A 227 35.01 -4.29 -15.01
N ARG A 228 35.09 -4.96 -16.16
CA ARG A 228 34.11 -5.92 -16.66
C ARG A 228 34.77 -7.19 -17.23
N ALA A 229 34.19 -8.35 -16.92
CA ALA A 229 34.52 -9.64 -17.51
C ALA A 229 33.25 -10.36 -18.01
N THR A 230 33.40 -11.36 -18.88
CA THR A 230 32.31 -12.23 -19.36
C THR A 230 32.06 -13.43 -18.44
N SER A 231 32.94 -13.69 -17.47
CA SER A 231 32.81 -14.75 -16.46
C SER A 231 33.39 -14.29 -15.12
N GLN A 232 32.92 -14.89 -14.02
CA GLN A 232 33.28 -14.48 -12.65
C GLN A 232 34.79 -14.58 -12.38
N THR A 233 35.45 -15.60 -12.95
CA THR A 233 36.89 -15.90 -12.82
C THR A 233 37.70 -15.52 -14.06
N GLY A 234 37.10 -14.79 -15.01
CA GLY A 234 37.74 -14.39 -16.27
C GLY A 234 38.64 -13.16 -16.15
N THR A 235 39.23 -12.76 -17.28
CA THR A 235 40.02 -11.53 -17.38
C THR A 235 39.12 -10.29 -17.36
N TYR A 236 39.40 -9.36 -16.44
CA TYR A 236 38.64 -8.13 -16.25
C TYR A 236 39.25 -6.96 -17.03
N ALA A 237 38.56 -6.50 -18.08
CA ALA A 237 38.92 -5.32 -18.86
C ALA A 237 38.42 -4.03 -18.17
N ARG A 238 39.21 -2.95 -18.20
CA ARG A 238 38.83 -1.65 -17.64
C ARG A 238 37.84 -0.94 -18.56
N LEU A 239 36.70 -0.48 -18.04
CA LEU A 239 35.70 0.31 -18.77
C LEU A 239 35.96 1.82 -18.71
N THR A 240 36.57 2.28 -17.62
CA THR A 240 36.82 3.70 -17.37
C THR A 240 38.17 4.13 -17.94
N SER A 241 38.19 5.13 -18.82
CA SER A 241 39.41 5.73 -19.37
C SER A 241 40.15 6.61 -18.36
N SER A 242 39.41 7.41 -17.58
CA SER A 242 39.88 8.21 -16.45
C SER A 242 39.32 7.68 -15.11
N ALA A 243 39.85 8.15 -13.98
CA ALA A 243 39.34 7.77 -12.66
C ALA A 243 38.02 8.51 -12.36
N LEU A 244 37.01 7.78 -11.89
CA LEU A 244 35.72 8.34 -11.47
C LEU A 244 35.86 8.92 -10.06
N THR A 245 35.35 10.14 -9.82
CA THR A 245 35.29 10.71 -8.46
C THR A 245 34.05 10.23 -7.69
N ALA A 246 32.95 9.92 -8.38
CA ALA A 246 31.74 9.37 -7.80
C ALA A 246 31.84 7.85 -7.55
N ALA A 247 31.20 7.37 -6.48
CA ALA A 247 31.09 5.94 -6.17
C ALA A 247 29.97 5.23 -6.96
N SER A 248 29.82 5.58 -8.23
CA SER A 248 28.81 5.04 -9.14
C SER A 248 29.25 5.11 -10.61
N TYR A 249 28.69 4.22 -11.43
CA TYR A 249 28.93 4.18 -12.88
C TYR A 249 27.74 3.58 -13.62
N LYS A 250 27.60 3.87 -14.92
CA LYS A 250 26.60 3.27 -15.80
C LYS A 250 27.28 2.65 -17.01
N ASP A 251 27.24 1.32 -17.13
CA ASP A 251 27.73 0.62 -18.30
C ASP A 251 26.63 0.56 -19.38
N THR A 252 26.58 1.59 -20.22
CA THR A 252 25.74 1.64 -21.44
C THR A 252 26.29 0.76 -22.57
N SER A 253 27.53 0.28 -22.46
CA SER A 253 28.22 -0.51 -23.49
C SER A 253 27.99 -2.03 -23.38
N ALA A 254 27.45 -2.50 -22.25
CA ALA A 254 27.12 -3.91 -22.05
C ALA A 254 26.16 -4.39 -23.15
N ALA A 255 26.45 -5.54 -23.77
CA ALA A 255 25.52 -6.16 -24.71
C ALA A 255 24.19 -6.50 -24.01
N VAL A 256 23.10 -6.19 -24.69
CA VAL A 256 21.75 -6.54 -24.27
C VAL A 256 21.63 -8.06 -24.11
N ASN A 257 20.92 -8.49 -23.07
CA ASN A 257 20.70 -9.89 -22.72
C ASN A 257 21.96 -10.70 -22.31
N THR A 258 23.15 -10.12 -22.32
CA THR A 258 24.40 -10.77 -21.88
C THR A 258 24.67 -10.48 -20.40
N THR A 259 24.97 -11.53 -19.62
CA THR A 259 25.45 -11.39 -18.24
C THR A 259 26.94 -11.07 -18.26
N TYR A 260 27.31 -9.98 -17.60
CA TYR A 260 28.70 -9.61 -17.33
C TYR A 260 28.98 -9.62 -15.83
N TRP A 261 30.25 -9.67 -15.48
CA TRP A 261 30.75 -9.58 -14.12
C TRP A 261 31.53 -8.30 -13.94
N TYR A 262 31.23 -7.55 -12.88
CA TYR A 262 31.77 -6.23 -12.61
C TYR A 262 32.59 -6.23 -11.33
N ALA A 263 33.72 -5.52 -11.34
CA ALA A 263 34.55 -5.28 -10.17
C ALA A 263 35.08 -3.84 -10.21
N VAL A 264 35.36 -3.26 -9.04
CA VAL A 264 35.81 -1.87 -8.92
C VAL A 264 37.08 -1.80 -8.07
N THR A 265 37.97 -0.87 -8.40
CA THR A 265 39.16 -0.52 -7.63
C THR A 265 39.06 0.92 -7.15
N ALA A 266 39.78 1.24 -6.09
CA ALA A 266 40.03 2.60 -5.62
C ALA A 266 41.46 3.02 -5.95
N LEU A 267 41.66 4.28 -6.31
CA LEU A 267 42.94 4.85 -6.69
C LEU A 267 43.34 5.98 -5.74
N LYS A 268 44.65 6.17 -5.57
CA LYS A 268 45.25 7.41 -5.08
C LYS A 268 46.62 7.59 -5.73
N ALA A 269 47.37 8.65 -5.40
CA ALA A 269 48.72 8.88 -5.91
C ALA A 269 49.68 7.67 -5.70
N ALA A 270 49.43 6.85 -4.68
CA ALA A 270 50.15 5.60 -4.38
C ALA A 270 49.92 4.43 -5.35
N GLY A 271 48.98 4.57 -6.28
CA GLY A 271 48.50 3.49 -7.13
C GLY A 271 47.10 2.98 -6.77
N GLU A 272 46.78 1.83 -7.35
CA GLU A 272 45.43 1.26 -7.44
C GLU A 272 45.25 0.07 -6.49
N SER A 273 44.08 -0.03 -5.87
CA SER A 273 43.74 -1.10 -4.93
C SER A 273 43.59 -2.46 -5.63
N ALA A 274 43.52 -3.53 -4.82
CA ALA A 274 42.90 -4.77 -5.29
C ALA A 274 41.46 -4.52 -5.77
N LYS A 275 40.97 -5.36 -6.68
CA LYS A 275 39.58 -5.33 -7.15
C LYS A 275 38.63 -5.77 -6.03
N SER A 276 37.44 -5.16 -5.98
CA SER A 276 36.33 -5.60 -5.14
C SER A 276 35.93 -7.05 -5.43
N THR A 277 35.20 -7.68 -4.51
CA THR A 277 34.39 -8.87 -4.85
C THR A 277 33.51 -8.54 -6.04
N ALA A 278 33.50 -9.43 -7.04
CA ALA A 278 32.76 -9.19 -8.27
C ALA A 278 31.26 -9.49 -8.11
N VAL A 279 30.42 -8.73 -8.81
CA VAL A 279 28.97 -8.96 -8.90
C VAL A 279 28.54 -9.09 -10.36
N SER A 280 27.51 -9.89 -10.62
CA SER A 280 26.94 -10.04 -11.95
C SER A 280 25.92 -8.93 -12.26
N GLY A 281 25.93 -8.45 -13.49
CA GLY A 281 24.97 -7.46 -14.01
C GLY A 281 24.67 -7.73 -15.48
N LYS A 282 23.47 -7.37 -15.94
CA LYS A 282 22.96 -7.69 -17.27
C LYS A 282 22.04 -6.58 -17.75
N ARG A 283 22.30 -5.99 -18.93
CA ARG A 283 21.31 -5.11 -19.58
C ARG A 283 20.12 -5.96 -20.00
N THR A 284 18.93 -5.56 -19.57
CA THR A 284 17.68 -6.16 -20.04
C THR A 284 17.39 -5.67 -21.46
N SER A 285 16.67 -6.47 -22.23
CA SER A 285 16.33 -6.08 -23.59
C SER A 285 15.12 -5.16 -23.65
N THR A 286 15.17 -4.18 -24.55
CA THR A 286 13.98 -3.48 -25.06
C THR A 286 13.22 -4.31 -26.10
N THR A 287 13.69 -5.53 -26.45
CA THR A 287 12.94 -6.49 -27.30
C THR A 287 11.79 -7.13 -26.52
N GLY A 288 10.81 -6.29 -26.28
CA GLY A 288 9.60 -6.53 -25.54
C GLY A 288 9.03 -5.16 -25.24
N VAL A 289 8.47 -4.50 -26.26
CA VAL A 289 7.53 -3.39 -26.00
C VAL A 289 6.50 -3.97 -25.06
N SER A 290 6.49 -3.49 -23.83
CA SER A 290 5.63 -4.04 -22.80
C SER A 290 4.48 -3.08 -22.60
N VAL A 291 3.27 -3.60 -22.75
CA VAL A 291 2.03 -2.87 -22.50
C VAL A 291 1.47 -3.40 -21.18
N SER A 292 0.95 -2.53 -20.33
CA SER A 292 0.07 -2.90 -19.22
C SER A 292 -1.16 -2.01 -19.23
N VAL A 293 -2.30 -2.55 -18.80
CA VAL A 293 -3.56 -1.82 -18.68
C VAL A 293 -3.94 -1.72 -17.21
N THR A 294 -4.39 -0.54 -16.78
CA THR A 294 -4.82 -0.25 -15.41
C THR A 294 -6.22 0.39 -15.42
N PRO A 295 -7.20 -0.14 -14.66
CA PRO A 295 -7.12 -1.36 -13.84
C PRO A 295 -6.99 -2.63 -14.72
N ALA A 296 -6.35 -3.68 -14.18
CA ALA A 296 -6.16 -4.95 -14.89
C ALA A 296 -7.43 -5.82 -14.92
N SER A 297 -8.36 -5.59 -13.98
CA SER A 297 -9.71 -6.13 -14.02
C SER A 297 -10.69 -5.17 -13.36
N VAL A 298 -11.95 -5.21 -13.80
CA VAL A 298 -13.05 -4.43 -13.23
C VAL A 298 -14.35 -5.23 -13.30
N THR A 299 -15.26 -4.97 -12.37
CA THR A 299 -16.65 -5.44 -12.45
C THR A 299 -17.55 -4.25 -12.73
N LEU A 300 -18.36 -4.33 -13.79
CA LEU A 300 -19.28 -3.27 -14.21
C LEU A 300 -20.71 -3.81 -14.34
N SER A 301 -21.69 -2.97 -14.06
CA SER A 301 -23.06 -3.21 -14.50
C SER A 301 -23.19 -3.09 -16.01
N ARG A 302 -24.27 -3.65 -16.57
CA ARG A 302 -24.68 -3.45 -17.97
C ARG A 302 -24.73 -1.96 -18.33
N GLY A 303 -24.09 -1.56 -19.42
CA GLY A 303 -23.97 -0.14 -19.80
C GLY A 303 -23.02 0.71 -18.93
N GLY A 304 -22.40 0.15 -17.89
CA GLY A 304 -21.46 0.84 -17.02
C GLY A 304 -20.21 1.32 -17.77
N VAL A 305 -19.59 2.40 -17.27
CA VAL A 305 -18.45 3.06 -17.92
C VAL A 305 -17.21 2.98 -17.05
N GLN A 306 -16.06 2.62 -17.64
CA GLN A 306 -14.76 2.61 -16.98
C GLN A 306 -13.70 3.25 -17.89
N THR A 307 -12.88 4.14 -17.35
CA THR A 307 -11.68 4.62 -18.05
C THR A 307 -10.50 3.71 -17.72
N PHE A 308 -9.88 3.16 -18.76
CA PHE A 308 -8.63 2.41 -18.68
C PHE A 308 -7.46 3.29 -19.10
N THR A 309 -6.32 3.06 -18.47
CA THR A 309 -5.04 3.68 -18.86
C THR A 309 -4.09 2.59 -19.31
N ALA A 310 -3.22 2.91 -20.28
CA ALA A 310 -2.18 2.00 -20.75
C ALA A 310 -0.80 2.60 -20.51
N LEU A 311 0.12 1.80 -19.98
CA LEU A 311 1.53 2.15 -19.89
C LEU A 311 2.30 1.31 -20.91
N VAL A 312 3.03 1.98 -21.80
CA VAL A 312 3.95 1.35 -22.76
C VAL A 312 5.38 1.62 -22.31
N THR A 313 6.18 0.56 -22.15
CA THR A 313 7.60 0.65 -21.79
C THR A 313 8.47 -0.09 -22.80
N GLY A 314 9.78 0.22 -22.81
CA GLY A 314 10.74 -0.34 -23.75
C GLY A 314 10.82 0.38 -25.11
N ASN A 315 10.03 1.44 -25.33
CA ASN A 315 10.08 2.27 -26.54
C ASN A 315 9.81 3.75 -26.21
N SER A 316 10.25 4.67 -27.06
CA SER A 316 9.95 6.11 -26.95
C SER A 316 8.56 6.49 -27.47
N ASN A 317 8.01 5.71 -28.40
CA ASN A 317 6.60 5.83 -28.80
C ASN A 317 5.72 5.06 -27.79
N THR A 318 5.06 5.81 -26.91
CA THR A 318 4.20 5.27 -25.85
C THR A 318 2.72 5.15 -26.23
N ALA A 319 2.36 5.48 -27.48
CA ALA A 319 0.96 5.49 -27.90
C ALA A 319 0.39 4.07 -28.07
N VAL A 320 -0.90 3.92 -27.78
CA VAL A 320 -1.67 2.68 -27.97
C VAL A 320 -2.85 2.87 -28.93
N THR A 321 -3.37 1.77 -29.42
CA THR A 321 -4.69 1.65 -30.05
C THR A 321 -5.57 0.79 -29.14
N TRP A 322 -6.71 1.32 -28.74
CA TRP A 322 -7.70 0.61 -27.92
C TRP A 322 -8.66 -0.20 -28.78
N SER A 323 -9.10 -1.34 -28.25
CA SER A 323 -10.07 -2.23 -28.89
C SER A 323 -10.81 -3.06 -27.84
N VAL A 324 -11.98 -3.58 -28.19
CA VAL A 324 -12.70 -4.61 -27.44
C VAL A 324 -12.51 -5.93 -28.20
N GLN A 325 -12.07 -6.98 -27.53
CA GLN A 325 -11.74 -8.26 -28.18
C GLN A 325 -12.97 -8.91 -28.83
N GLU A 326 -14.13 -8.83 -28.17
CA GLU A 326 -15.41 -9.34 -28.65
C GLU A 326 -16.08 -8.40 -29.68
N GLY A 327 -15.40 -7.32 -30.09
CA GLY A 327 -15.96 -6.30 -30.98
C GLY A 327 -17.17 -5.59 -30.37
N ALA A 328 -18.11 -5.17 -31.22
CA ALA A 328 -19.28 -4.38 -30.79
C ALA A 328 -20.23 -5.13 -29.82
N THR A 329 -20.20 -6.47 -29.78
CA THR A 329 -21.00 -7.25 -28.81
C THR A 329 -20.42 -7.18 -27.41
N GLY A 330 -19.13 -6.88 -27.28
CA GLY A 330 -18.43 -6.65 -26.00
C GLY A 330 -18.41 -5.20 -25.53
N GLY A 331 -19.22 -4.32 -26.12
CA GLY A 331 -19.27 -2.90 -25.78
C GLY A 331 -18.47 -2.01 -26.73
N THR A 332 -18.13 -0.80 -26.27
CA THR A 332 -17.38 0.18 -27.06
C THR A 332 -16.24 0.78 -26.24
N ILE A 333 -15.16 1.23 -26.90
CA ILE A 333 -14.07 1.95 -26.24
C ILE A 333 -13.61 3.14 -27.10
N THR A 334 -13.39 4.28 -26.45
CA THR A 334 -12.88 5.49 -27.10
C THR A 334 -11.37 5.42 -27.34
N THR A 335 -10.86 6.31 -28.19
CA THR A 335 -9.40 6.49 -28.37
C THR A 335 -8.68 6.97 -27.11
N SER A 336 -9.40 7.53 -26.13
CA SER A 336 -8.87 7.92 -24.82
C SER A 336 -8.90 6.80 -23.77
N GLY A 337 -9.37 5.59 -24.11
CA GLY A 337 -9.44 4.45 -23.19
C GLY A 337 -10.71 4.37 -22.35
N THR A 338 -11.74 5.18 -22.63
CA THR A 338 -13.02 5.13 -21.94
C THR A 338 -13.90 4.04 -22.56
N TYR A 339 -14.15 2.98 -21.80
CA TYR A 339 -14.95 1.82 -22.19
C TYR A 339 -16.38 1.93 -21.65
N THR A 340 -17.35 1.50 -22.46
CA THR A 340 -18.76 1.36 -22.10
C THR A 340 -19.19 -0.10 -22.28
N ALA A 341 -19.68 -0.71 -21.20
CA ALA A 341 -20.10 -2.10 -21.16
C ALA A 341 -21.32 -2.39 -22.08
N PRO A 342 -21.39 -3.58 -22.68
CA PRO A 342 -22.58 -4.05 -23.39
C PRO A 342 -23.74 -4.27 -22.42
N GLN A 343 -24.93 -4.50 -22.99
CA GLN A 343 -26.13 -4.85 -22.24
C GLN A 343 -26.20 -6.35 -21.88
N THR A 344 -25.29 -7.17 -22.40
CA THR A 344 -25.21 -8.61 -22.16
C THR A 344 -24.22 -8.91 -21.03
N ALA A 345 -24.61 -9.79 -20.10
CA ALA A 345 -23.74 -10.24 -19.02
C ALA A 345 -22.61 -11.14 -19.55
N GLY A 346 -21.41 -11.04 -18.99
CA GLY A 346 -20.27 -11.88 -19.39
C GLY A 346 -18.93 -11.26 -19.04
N THR A 347 -17.86 -11.99 -19.35
CA THR A 347 -16.49 -11.45 -19.29
C THR A 347 -16.09 -10.96 -20.68
N TYR A 348 -15.68 -9.70 -20.76
CA TYR A 348 -15.24 -9.03 -21.97
C TYR A 348 -13.82 -8.48 -21.77
N HIS A 349 -13.11 -8.21 -22.85
CA HIS A 349 -11.68 -7.91 -22.78
C HIS A 349 -11.35 -6.59 -23.47
N VAL A 350 -10.88 -5.62 -22.67
CA VAL A 350 -10.41 -4.32 -23.15
C VAL A 350 -8.93 -4.42 -23.47
N VAL A 351 -8.57 -4.30 -24.74
CA VAL A 351 -7.21 -4.56 -25.24
C VAL A 351 -6.54 -3.27 -25.71
N ALA A 352 -5.41 -2.93 -25.07
CA ALA A 352 -4.47 -1.93 -25.55
C ALA A 352 -3.39 -2.59 -26.41
N THR A 353 -3.27 -2.20 -27.67
CA THR A 353 -2.19 -2.62 -28.59
C THR A 353 -1.19 -1.47 -28.74
N SER A 354 0.12 -1.73 -28.62
CA SER A 354 1.12 -0.66 -28.84
C SER A 354 1.18 -0.22 -30.30
N LYS A 355 1.35 1.09 -30.54
CA LYS A 355 1.70 1.63 -31.86
C LYS A 355 3.18 1.52 -32.20
N ALA A 356 4.04 1.20 -31.22
CA ALA A 356 5.47 0.96 -31.44
C ALA A 356 5.76 -0.47 -31.90
N ASP A 357 4.96 -1.44 -31.45
CA ASP A 357 5.02 -2.85 -31.85
C ASP A 357 3.61 -3.45 -31.72
N THR A 358 2.95 -3.67 -32.87
CA THR A 358 1.56 -4.15 -32.91
C THR A 358 1.40 -5.62 -32.48
N THR A 359 2.52 -6.36 -32.33
CA THR A 359 2.51 -7.71 -31.74
C THR A 359 2.37 -7.68 -30.21
N LYS A 360 2.50 -6.49 -29.59
CA LYS A 360 2.50 -6.32 -28.14
C LYS A 360 1.23 -5.64 -27.66
N LYS A 361 0.56 -6.34 -26.74
CA LYS A 361 -0.76 -5.98 -26.23
C LYS A 361 -0.85 -6.31 -24.75
N ALA A 362 -1.73 -5.61 -24.05
CA ALA A 362 -2.26 -6.04 -22.77
C ALA A 362 -3.78 -5.95 -22.78
N SER A 363 -4.41 -6.83 -22.02
CA SER A 363 -5.85 -6.87 -21.82
C SER A 363 -6.17 -6.50 -20.37
N ALA A 364 -7.35 -5.94 -20.16
CA ALA A 364 -8.01 -5.90 -18.86
C ALA A 364 -9.34 -6.66 -18.93
N ASP A 365 -9.62 -7.43 -17.88
CA ASP A 365 -10.82 -8.24 -17.78
C ASP A 365 -11.98 -7.39 -17.27
N VAL A 366 -13.03 -7.28 -18.07
CA VAL A 366 -14.27 -6.59 -17.71
C VAL A 366 -15.33 -7.64 -17.44
N VAL A 367 -15.55 -7.94 -16.16
CA VAL A 367 -16.70 -8.75 -15.75
C VAL A 367 -17.92 -7.84 -15.77
N VAL A 368 -18.68 -7.89 -16.86
CA VAL A 368 -19.98 -7.22 -16.92
C VAL A 368 -20.96 -8.12 -16.19
N THR A 369 -21.18 -7.80 -14.92
CA THR A 369 -22.30 -8.33 -14.18
C THR A 369 -23.58 -7.82 -14.86
N GLY A 370 -24.31 -8.76 -15.44
CA GLY A 370 -25.76 -8.61 -15.38
C GLY A 370 -26.25 -8.87 -13.96
N PRO A 371 -27.56 -9.13 -13.81
CA PRO A 371 -27.99 -10.06 -12.79
C PRO A 371 -27.05 -11.28 -12.84
N VAL A 372 -26.68 -11.82 -11.67
CA VAL A 372 -26.63 -13.29 -11.60
C VAL A 372 -27.99 -13.74 -12.14
N GLY A 373 -28.00 -14.51 -13.22
CA GLY A 373 -29.21 -15.02 -13.86
C GLY A 373 -29.91 -16.04 -12.99
N ASN A 374 -30.23 -15.66 -11.77
CA ASN A 374 -31.02 -16.43 -10.84
C ASN A 374 -32.46 -16.35 -11.35
N THR A 375 -32.81 -17.31 -12.19
CA THR A 375 -34.20 -17.63 -12.52
C THR A 375 -35.01 -17.90 -11.24
N ASN A 376 -34.33 -18.31 -10.17
CA ASN A 376 -34.86 -18.41 -8.82
C ASN A 376 -34.89 -17.03 -8.14
N LYS A 377 -36.06 -16.62 -7.64
CA LYS A 377 -36.19 -15.45 -6.77
C LYS A 377 -35.52 -15.70 -5.43
N TRP A 378 -35.02 -14.65 -4.79
CA TRP A 378 -34.71 -14.75 -3.36
C TRP A 378 -35.95 -14.49 -2.50
N VAL A 379 -35.94 -15.14 -1.34
CA VAL A 379 -36.78 -14.83 -0.19
C VAL A 379 -35.83 -14.57 0.98
N SER A 380 -35.87 -13.36 1.51
CA SER A 380 -35.05 -12.91 2.63
C SER A 380 -35.94 -12.62 3.84
N GLY A 381 -35.87 -13.45 4.87
CA GLY A 381 -36.74 -13.32 6.05
C GLY A 381 -36.04 -12.62 7.21
N TYR A 382 -36.55 -11.47 7.66
CA TYR A 382 -36.07 -10.85 8.90
C TYR A 382 -36.58 -11.62 10.11
N TYR A 383 -35.66 -12.02 10.97
CA TYR A 383 -35.89 -12.66 12.26
C TYR A 383 -35.40 -11.73 13.37
N THR A 384 -36.27 -11.41 14.30
CA THR A 384 -36.02 -10.45 15.38
C THR A 384 -35.89 -11.17 16.73
N GLY A 385 -34.83 -10.89 17.48
CA GLY A 385 -34.58 -11.59 18.74
C GLY A 385 -35.62 -11.32 19.83
N TRP A 386 -36.24 -10.13 19.84
CA TRP A 386 -37.31 -9.81 20.79
C TRP A 386 -38.61 -10.59 20.52
N ASN A 387 -38.81 -11.17 19.32
CA ASN A 387 -39.92 -12.07 19.00
C ASN A 387 -39.48 -13.55 18.94
N ALA A 388 -38.35 -13.94 19.54
CA ALA A 388 -37.85 -15.31 19.44
C ALA A 388 -38.82 -16.37 20.02
N ASP A 389 -39.62 -16.00 21.02
CA ASP A 389 -40.62 -16.89 21.62
C ASP A 389 -41.85 -17.12 20.71
N ASP A 390 -42.16 -16.16 19.83
CA ASP A 390 -43.24 -16.29 18.84
C ASP A 390 -42.88 -17.28 17.73
N TYR A 391 -41.60 -17.42 17.40
CA TYR A 391 -41.12 -18.40 16.41
C TYR A 391 -39.73 -18.94 16.78
N PRO A 392 -39.66 -20.04 17.57
CA PRO A 392 -38.40 -20.53 18.11
C PRO A 392 -37.34 -20.81 17.03
N PRO A 393 -36.06 -20.53 17.28
CA PRO A 393 -35.00 -20.61 16.26
C PRO A 393 -34.75 -22.04 15.76
N GLU A 394 -35.16 -23.08 16.51
CA GLU A 394 -35.15 -24.49 16.10
C GLU A 394 -36.30 -24.84 15.13
N LYS A 395 -37.32 -23.98 15.02
CA LYS A 395 -38.57 -24.22 14.29
C LYS A 395 -38.67 -23.46 12.96
N VAL A 396 -37.74 -22.54 12.68
CA VAL A 396 -37.68 -21.81 11.40
C VAL A 396 -37.61 -22.77 10.20
N ASP A 397 -38.50 -22.58 9.22
CA ASP A 397 -38.55 -23.35 7.96
C ASP A 397 -37.60 -22.74 6.91
N PHE A 398 -36.37 -23.23 6.89
CA PHE A 398 -35.37 -22.86 5.88
C PHE A 398 -35.70 -23.37 4.46
N SER A 399 -36.70 -24.24 4.27
CA SER A 399 -37.11 -24.64 2.93
C SER A 399 -37.88 -23.53 2.18
N ALA A 400 -38.42 -22.56 2.92
CA ALA A 400 -39.15 -21.40 2.42
C ALA A 400 -38.29 -20.12 2.26
N LEU A 401 -37.06 -20.13 2.80
CA LEU A 401 -36.12 -19.01 2.75
C LEU A 401 -34.96 -19.31 1.80
N THR A 402 -34.35 -18.25 1.26
CA THR A 402 -33.00 -18.32 0.65
C THR A 402 -31.97 -17.66 1.56
N HIS A 403 -32.37 -16.58 2.23
CA HIS A 403 -31.60 -15.85 3.22
C HIS A 403 -32.43 -15.69 4.50
N ILE A 404 -31.78 -15.81 5.66
CA ILE A 404 -32.31 -15.30 6.93
C ILE A 404 -31.51 -14.06 7.32
N MET A 405 -32.20 -12.99 7.69
CA MET A 405 -31.63 -11.74 8.19
C MET A 405 -31.91 -11.71 9.69
N VAL A 406 -30.90 -11.88 10.53
CA VAL A 406 -31.09 -12.01 11.98
C VAL A 406 -30.66 -10.74 12.67
N GLY A 407 -31.55 -10.14 13.45
CA GLY A 407 -31.34 -8.83 14.04
C GLY A 407 -31.70 -8.67 15.52
N ARG A 408 -31.15 -7.63 16.17
CA ARG A 408 -30.21 -6.63 15.61
C ARG A 408 -28.85 -6.61 16.30
N VAL A 409 -27.80 -6.39 15.50
CA VAL A 409 -26.50 -5.95 16.01
C VAL A 409 -26.49 -4.43 16.01
N THR A 410 -26.33 -3.83 17.17
CA THR A 410 -26.46 -2.37 17.33
C THR A 410 -25.10 -1.69 17.16
N PRO A 411 -24.95 -0.68 16.28
CA PRO A 411 -23.73 0.13 16.23
C PRO A 411 -23.55 0.93 17.52
N ASN A 412 -22.30 1.17 17.94
CA ASN A 412 -21.98 2.16 18.95
C ASN A 412 -21.25 3.35 18.30
N THR A 413 -21.51 4.56 18.81
CA THR A 413 -20.92 5.81 18.28
C THR A 413 -19.39 5.82 18.17
N ASP A 414 -18.68 4.97 18.93
CA ASP A 414 -17.23 4.82 18.92
C ASP A 414 -16.69 3.80 17.88
N GLY A 415 -17.57 3.20 17.08
CA GLY A 415 -17.25 2.14 16.12
C GLY A 415 -17.14 0.73 16.73
N THR A 416 -17.58 0.49 17.96
CA THR A 416 -17.88 -0.88 18.44
C THR A 416 -19.30 -1.32 18.02
N VAL A 417 -19.68 -2.55 18.34
CA VAL A 417 -21.03 -3.08 18.11
C VAL A 417 -21.49 -3.96 19.27
N ASP A 418 -22.78 -3.88 19.58
CA ASP A 418 -23.43 -4.71 20.58
C ASP A 418 -24.12 -5.90 19.90
N ALA A 419 -23.47 -7.07 19.97
CA ALA A 419 -23.92 -8.30 19.32
C ALA A 419 -24.93 -9.11 20.18
N ILE A 420 -25.87 -8.41 20.83
CA ILE A 420 -26.88 -9.04 21.70
C ILE A 420 -28.13 -9.51 20.96
N PHE A 421 -28.32 -9.12 19.69
CA PHE A 421 -29.50 -9.48 18.88
C PHE A 421 -30.84 -9.18 19.59
N ASP A 422 -30.88 -8.13 20.42
CA ASP A 422 -32.01 -7.72 21.27
C ASP A 422 -32.71 -8.87 22.02
N ASN A 423 -31.91 -9.85 22.47
CA ASN A 423 -32.39 -10.99 23.26
C ASN A 423 -31.34 -11.41 24.30
N SER A 424 -31.77 -11.79 25.50
CA SER A 424 -30.87 -12.22 26.59
C SER A 424 -30.03 -13.46 26.25
N ASN A 425 -30.47 -14.27 25.29
CA ASN A 425 -29.77 -15.43 24.72
C ASN A 425 -29.38 -15.21 23.24
N GLY A 426 -29.36 -13.94 22.77
CA GLY A 426 -29.34 -13.61 21.35
C GLY A 426 -28.12 -14.09 20.56
N SER A 427 -26.91 -14.09 21.15
CA SER A 427 -25.72 -14.63 20.47
C SER A 427 -25.83 -16.15 20.22
N ALA A 428 -26.42 -16.91 21.14
CA ALA A 428 -26.65 -18.34 20.97
C ALA A 428 -27.78 -18.60 19.95
N MET A 429 -28.88 -17.85 20.05
CA MET A 429 -29.97 -17.86 19.07
C MET A 429 -29.47 -17.57 17.65
N ALA A 430 -28.65 -16.53 17.47
CA ALA A 430 -28.06 -16.17 16.19
C ALA A 430 -27.17 -17.29 15.62
N LYS A 431 -26.39 -17.98 16.48
CA LYS A 431 -25.59 -19.15 16.09
C LYS A 431 -26.42 -20.37 15.74
N THR A 432 -27.53 -20.61 16.43
CA THR A 432 -28.51 -21.66 16.07
C THR A 432 -29.08 -21.39 14.67
N LEU A 433 -29.45 -20.14 14.39
CA LEU A 433 -30.03 -19.74 13.11
C LEU A 433 -29.03 -19.84 11.95
N SER A 434 -27.79 -19.37 12.10
CA SER A 434 -26.76 -19.51 11.05
C SER A 434 -26.41 -20.98 10.79
N THR A 435 -26.18 -21.77 11.85
CA THR A 435 -25.92 -23.22 11.73
C THR A 435 -27.05 -23.95 10.97
N ARG A 436 -28.32 -23.66 11.31
CA ARG A 436 -29.46 -24.29 10.62
C ARG A 436 -29.64 -23.78 9.19
N ALA A 437 -29.37 -22.50 8.92
CA ALA A 437 -29.38 -21.95 7.56
C ALA A 437 -28.37 -22.67 6.67
N HIS A 438 -27.12 -22.81 7.12
CA HIS A 438 -26.06 -23.50 6.38
C HIS A 438 -26.35 -24.98 6.17
N ALA A 439 -26.87 -25.67 7.19
CA ALA A 439 -27.30 -27.07 7.08
C ALA A 439 -28.42 -27.27 6.03
N ALA A 440 -29.25 -26.25 5.78
CA ALA A 440 -30.28 -26.23 4.75
C ALA A 440 -29.80 -25.63 3.40
N GLY A 441 -28.49 -25.36 3.24
CA GLY A 441 -27.93 -24.74 2.04
C GLY A 441 -28.41 -23.29 1.80
N ARG A 442 -28.77 -22.59 2.87
CA ARG A 442 -29.25 -21.19 2.88
C ARG A 442 -28.17 -20.25 3.40
N LYS A 443 -28.45 -18.96 3.33
CA LYS A 443 -27.53 -17.88 3.74
C LYS A 443 -28.01 -17.18 4.99
N ALA A 444 -27.06 -16.82 5.86
CA ALA A 444 -27.32 -16.06 7.09
C ALA A 444 -26.71 -14.67 6.97
N ILE A 445 -27.50 -13.63 7.19
CA ILE A 445 -27.10 -12.21 7.10
C ILE A 445 -27.38 -11.54 8.45
N ILE A 446 -26.43 -10.77 8.98
CA ILE A 446 -26.64 -9.99 10.20
C ILE A 446 -27.36 -8.70 9.83
N MET A 447 -28.54 -8.47 10.41
CA MET A 447 -29.17 -7.15 10.40
C MET A 447 -28.47 -6.26 11.43
N VAL A 448 -27.87 -5.19 10.94
CA VAL A 448 -27.18 -4.18 11.75
C VAL A 448 -28.09 -2.95 11.82
N GLY A 449 -28.37 -2.41 13.01
CA GLY A 449 -29.13 -1.16 13.15
C GLY A 449 -30.66 -1.31 13.19
N GLY A 450 -31.35 -0.72 12.22
CA GLY A 450 -32.80 -0.48 12.21
C GLY A 450 -33.21 0.84 12.86
N ALA A 451 -34.52 1.09 12.91
CA ALA A 451 -35.11 2.30 13.45
C ALA A 451 -34.59 2.67 14.87
N GLY A 452 -34.35 3.96 15.08
CA GLY A 452 -33.85 4.51 16.35
C GLY A 452 -32.32 4.61 16.46
N GLU A 453 -31.56 3.99 15.56
CA GLU A 453 -30.09 3.91 15.64
C GLU A 453 -29.32 5.02 14.89
N HIS A 454 -30.01 6.07 14.43
CA HIS A 454 -29.42 7.14 13.61
C HIS A 454 -28.11 7.72 14.18
N ALA A 455 -28.14 8.21 15.42
CA ALA A 455 -26.97 8.81 16.06
C ALA A 455 -25.81 7.81 16.23
N ASN A 456 -26.15 6.54 16.49
CA ASN A 456 -25.19 5.45 16.62
C ASN A 456 -24.50 5.15 15.28
N TRP A 457 -25.27 5.07 14.19
CA TRP A 457 -24.74 4.96 12.83
C TRP A 457 -23.84 6.13 12.42
N VAL A 458 -24.28 7.38 12.67
CA VAL A 458 -23.51 8.59 12.37
C VAL A 458 -22.13 8.55 13.04
N GLY A 459 -22.07 8.18 14.33
CA GLY A 459 -20.82 8.04 15.06
C GLY A 459 -19.95 6.89 14.53
N ALA A 460 -20.53 5.71 14.33
CA ALA A 460 -19.81 4.49 13.93
C ALA A 460 -19.23 4.57 12.50
N ALA A 461 -20.00 5.11 11.55
CA ALA A 461 -19.62 5.22 10.13
C ALA A 461 -18.76 6.46 9.81
N SER A 462 -18.59 7.38 10.77
CA SER A 462 -17.75 8.57 10.65
C SER A 462 -16.32 8.25 10.21
N SER A 463 -15.65 9.17 9.51
CA SER A 463 -14.27 8.97 9.04
C SER A 463 -13.27 8.62 10.14
N ALA A 464 -13.52 9.01 11.39
CA ALA A 464 -12.70 8.68 12.56
C ALA A 464 -12.86 7.20 13.00
N ASN A 465 -14.09 6.67 12.98
CA ASN A 465 -14.40 5.36 13.57
C ASN A 465 -14.60 4.24 12.53
N ARG A 466 -14.81 4.59 11.25
CA ARG A 466 -15.22 3.65 10.19
C ARG A 466 -14.35 2.40 10.06
N GLU A 467 -13.03 2.52 10.18
CA GLU A 467 -12.16 1.34 10.07
C GLU A 467 -12.37 0.39 11.26
N LYS A 468 -12.41 0.91 12.48
CA LYS A 468 -12.73 0.13 13.69
C LYS A 468 -14.11 -0.52 13.57
N PHE A 469 -15.11 0.22 13.07
CA PHE A 469 -16.46 -0.27 12.84
C PHE A 469 -16.50 -1.40 11.81
N VAL A 470 -15.81 -1.26 10.67
CA VAL A 470 -15.66 -2.31 9.66
C VAL A 470 -15.04 -3.57 10.26
N GLN A 471 -13.95 -3.45 11.04
CA GLN A 471 -13.32 -4.62 11.66
C GLN A 471 -14.24 -5.29 12.70
N ASN A 472 -15.00 -4.52 13.49
CA ASN A 472 -15.95 -5.07 14.47
C ASN A 472 -17.16 -5.74 13.80
N LEU A 473 -17.69 -5.18 12.71
CA LEU A 473 -18.75 -5.81 11.92
C LEU A 473 -18.29 -7.15 11.33
N LEU A 474 -17.12 -7.16 10.68
CA LEU A 474 -16.55 -8.39 10.09
C LEU A 474 -16.26 -9.44 11.17
N LYS A 475 -15.70 -9.04 12.31
CA LYS A 475 -15.47 -9.94 13.46
C LYS A 475 -16.77 -10.54 13.99
N THR A 476 -17.80 -9.72 14.21
CA THR A 476 -19.12 -10.20 14.69
C THR A 476 -19.74 -11.16 13.68
N MET A 477 -19.60 -10.91 12.38
CA MET A 477 -20.07 -11.79 11.32
C MET A 477 -19.35 -13.15 11.34
N ASP A 478 -18.02 -13.17 11.47
CA ASP A 478 -17.23 -14.40 11.56
C ASP A 478 -17.49 -15.18 12.86
N ASP A 479 -17.55 -14.50 14.01
CA ASP A 479 -17.78 -15.11 15.34
C ASP A 479 -19.14 -15.82 15.45
N HIS A 480 -20.12 -15.45 14.62
CA HIS A 480 -21.47 -16.04 14.59
C HIS A 480 -21.71 -16.93 13.35
N GLY A 481 -20.74 -17.03 12.43
CA GLY A 481 -20.84 -17.85 11.22
C GLY A 481 -21.82 -17.30 10.18
N TYR A 482 -21.80 -16.00 9.92
CA TYR A 482 -22.69 -15.34 8.96
C TYR A 482 -22.00 -15.09 7.60
N ASP A 483 -22.79 -15.09 6.52
CA ASP A 483 -22.35 -14.89 5.13
C ASP A 483 -22.26 -13.42 4.71
N GLY A 484 -22.87 -12.51 5.48
CA GLY A 484 -23.02 -11.12 5.08
C GLY A 484 -23.67 -10.21 6.13
N LEU A 485 -23.82 -8.95 5.73
CA LEU A 485 -24.40 -7.87 6.53
C LEU A 485 -25.56 -7.22 5.77
N ASP A 486 -26.64 -6.92 6.48
CA ASP A 486 -27.71 -6.01 6.06
C ASP A 486 -27.50 -4.69 6.81
N ILE A 487 -27.25 -3.63 6.07
CA ILE A 487 -26.88 -2.31 6.59
C ILE A 487 -28.17 -1.52 6.75
N ASP A 488 -28.88 -1.75 7.84
CA ASP A 488 -30.17 -1.14 8.11
C ASP A 488 -30.00 0.20 8.85
N TRP A 489 -29.87 1.28 8.07
CA TRP A 489 -29.70 2.64 8.57
C TRP A 489 -30.98 3.44 8.36
N GLU A 490 -31.72 3.65 9.44
CA GLU A 490 -33.00 4.38 9.41
C GLU A 490 -33.04 5.58 10.38
N PRO A 491 -33.40 6.79 9.91
CA PRO A 491 -33.42 7.23 8.50
C PRO A 491 -31.99 7.43 7.94
N VAL A 492 -31.84 7.50 6.61
CA VAL A 492 -30.63 8.07 5.99
C VAL A 492 -30.90 9.53 5.63
N GLU A 493 -30.23 10.45 6.29
CA GLU A 493 -30.28 11.88 5.95
C GLU A 493 -29.28 12.23 4.83
N GLU A 494 -29.46 13.38 4.18
CA GLU A 494 -28.53 13.84 3.14
C GLU A 494 -27.08 14.00 3.64
N ALA A 495 -26.89 14.31 4.92
CA ALA A 495 -25.58 14.41 5.57
C ALA A 495 -24.90 13.04 5.80
N ASP A 496 -25.67 11.96 5.87
CA ASP A 496 -25.17 10.61 6.18
C ASP A 496 -24.60 9.91 4.96
N LYS A 497 -25.18 10.20 3.78
CA LYS A 497 -24.87 9.60 2.48
C LYS A 497 -23.37 9.43 2.20
N PRO A 498 -22.48 10.44 2.40
CA PRO A 498 -21.05 10.25 2.16
C PRO A 498 -20.39 9.22 3.08
N ASN A 499 -20.81 9.13 4.34
CA ASN A 499 -20.30 8.15 5.30
C ASN A 499 -20.86 6.75 5.03
N LEU A 500 -22.15 6.63 4.72
CA LEU A 500 -22.80 5.37 4.33
C LEU A 500 -22.16 4.77 3.07
N LEU A 501 -21.98 5.56 2.01
CA LEU A 501 -21.32 5.09 0.78
C LEU A 501 -19.89 4.65 1.05
N ALA A 502 -19.12 5.42 1.80
CA ALA A 502 -17.73 5.08 2.11
C ALA A 502 -17.62 3.86 3.04
N LEU A 503 -18.60 3.62 3.92
CA LEU A 503 -18.70 2.39 4.71
C LEU A 503 -18.98 1.18 3.81
N VAL A 504 -19.99 1.24 2.96
CA VAL A 504 -20.37 0.15 2.03
C VAL A 504 -19.24 -0.16 1.04
N GLN A 505 -18.58 0.87 0.50
CA GLN A 505 -17.38 0.71 -0.33
C GLN A 505 -16.24 0.03 0.43
N ARG A 506 -15.97 0.44 1.68
CA ARG A 506 -14.90 -0.15 2.49
C ARG A 506 -15.20 -1.61 2.85
N LEU A 507 -16.43 -1.91 3.26
CA LEU A 507 -16.90 -3.28 3.50
C LEU A 507 -16.67 -4.16 2.27
N ARG A 508 -17.16 -3.75 1.09
CA ARG A 508 -16.96 -4.49 -0.17
C ARG A 508 -15.48 -4.60 -0.57
N GLN A 509 -14.65 -3.60 -0.26
CA GLN A 509 -13.20 -3.64 -0.53
C GLN A 509 -12.47 -4.67 0.35
N VAL A 510 -12.77 -4.72 1.65
CA VAL A 510 -12.08 -5.60 2.60
C VAL A 510 -12.55 -7.05 2.44
N ARG A 511 -13.83 -7.27 2.10
CA ARG A 511 -14.39 -8.62 1.90
C ARG A 511 -15.29 -8.68 0.66
N PRO A 512 -14.70 -8.79 -0.56
CA PRO A 512 -15.45 -8.74 -1.82
C PRO A 512 -16.58 -9.75 -1.96
N ASN A 513 -16.44 -10.93 -1.33
CA ASN A 513 -17.32 -12.09 -1.53
C ASN A 513 -18.42 -12.26 -0.46
N MET A 514 -18.53 -11.37 0.53
CA MET A 514 -19.66 -11.44 1.47
C MET A 514 -20.94 -10.91 0.84
N LEU A 515 -22.10 -11.31 1.37
CA LEU A 515 -23.36 -10.66 1.00
C LEU A 515 -23.44 -9.29 1.68
N LEU A 516 -23.87 -8.28 0.94
CA LEU A 516 -24.13 -6.93 1.47
C LEU A 516 -25.48 -6.45 0.96
N THR A 517 -26.41 -6.24 1.87
CA THR A 517 -27.78 -5.84 1.57
C THR A 517 -28.13 -4.53 2.27
N PHE A 518 -29.16 -3.84 1.78
CA PHE A 518 -29.61 -2.57 2.31
C PHE A 518 -31.13 -2.44 2.15
N PRO A 519 -31.90 -2.26 3.22
CA PRO A 519 -33.32 -1.93 3.13
C PRO A 519 -33.51 -0.48 2.67
N ILE A 520 -34.46 -0.23 1.78
CA ILE A 520 -34.81 1.14 1.32
C ILE A 520 -36.30 1.41 1.51
N GLY A 521 -36.63 2.67 1.75
CA GLY A 521 -38.02 3.12 1.84
C GLY A 521 -38.82 2.87 0.55
N TRP A 522 -40.13 2.74 0.71
CA TRP A 522 -41.08 2.86 -0.40
C TRP A 522 -41.13 4.32 -0.91
N VAL A 523 -41.64 4.54 -2.13
CA VAL A 523 -41.69 5.87 -2.74
C VAL A 523 -43.10 6.42 -2.72
N ASN A 524 -43.22 7.63 -2.20
CA ASN A 524 -44.44 8.43 -2.19
C ASN A 524 -44.47 9.33 -3.43
N ASN A 525 -45.36 9.08 -4.40
CA ASN A 525 -45.33 9.82 -5.67
C ASN A 525 -45.63 11.32 -5.51
N ASN A 526 -46.30 11.74 -4.42
CA ASN A 526 -46.56 13.17 -4.16
C ASN A 526 -45.32 13.92 -3.64
N PHE A 527 -44.32 13.21 -3.10
CA PHE A 527 -43.12 13.80 -2.49
C PHE A 527 -41.80 13.28 -3.09
N ALA A 528 -41.87 12.52 -4.19
CA ALA A 528 -40.72 11.92 -4.86
C ALA A 528 -39.77 12.99 -5.44
N SER A 529 -38.72 13.34 -4.69
CA SER A 529 -37.69 14.26 -5.16
C SER A 529 -36.62 13.54 -5.97
N ASP A 530 -36.43 13.96 -7.22
CA ASP A 530 -35.49 13.35 -8.17
C ASP A 530 -34.05 13.28 -7.63
N ALA A 531 -33.65 14.28 -6.82
CA ALA A 531 -32.33 14.35 -6.21
C ALA A 531 -32.08 13.29 -5.12
N SER A 532 -33.09 12.96 -4.30
CA SER A 532 -32.92 11.97 -3.21
C SER A 532 -32.81 10.55 -3.77
N LEU A 533 -33.68 10.22 -4.74
CA LEU A 533 -33.74 8.90 -5.38
C LEU A 533 -32.49 8.59 -6.22
N LYS A 534 -32.01 9.55 -7.02
CA LYS A 534 -30.85 9.38 -7.93
C LYS A 534 -29.50 9.18 -7.25
N TRP A 535 -29.41 9.34 -5.93
CA TRP A 535 -28.21 9.00 -5.18
C TRP A 535 -28.05 7.49 -4.96
N TYR A 536 -29.15 6.78 -4.64
CA TYR A 536 -29.11 5.37 -4.26
C TYR A 536 -28.49 4.40 -5.29
N PRO A 537 -28.56 4.59 -6.62
CA PRO A 537 -27.80 3.79 -7.59
C PRO A 537 -26.29 3.74 -7.31
N GLN A 538 -25.72 4.82 -6.76
CA GLN A 538 -24.30 4.89 -6.38
C GLN A 538 -23.96 3.93 -5.24
N LEU A 539 -24.91 3.68 -4.33
CA LEU A 539 -24.81 2.68 -3.27
C LEU A 539 -25.12 1.27 -3.81
N ALA A 540 -26.22 1.15 -4.56
CA ALA A 540 -26.77 -0.11 -5.07
C ALA A 540 -25.81 -0.91 -5.97
N GLN A 541 -24.83 -0.28 -6.62
CA GLN A 541 -23.80 -1.02 -7.37
C GLN A 541 -22.98 -1.98 -6.48
N TYR A 542 -22.75 -1.63 -5.21
CA TYR A 542 -21.96 -2.41 -4.24
C TYR A 542 -22.77 -3.46 -3.46
N LEU A 543 -24.09 -3.48 -3.61
CA LEU A 543 -25.02 -4.33 -2.86
C LEU A 543 -25.47 -5.53 -3.68
N ASP A 544 -25.76 -6.66 -3.02
CA ASP A 544 -26.31 -7.87 -3.63
C ASP A 544 -27.84 -7.81 -3.71
N GLN A 545 -28.48 -7.25 -2.68
CA GLN A 545 -29.92 -6.98 -2.61
C GLN A 545 -30.18 -5.56 -2.14
N VAL A 546 -31.20 -4.94 -2.70
CA VAL A 546 -31.75 -3.64 -2.32
C VAL A 546 -33.23 -3.86 -2.02
N ASN A 547 -33.59 -3.71 -0.76
CA ASN A 547 -34.76 -4.36 -0.20
C ASN A 547 -35.84 -3.33 0.13
N VAL A 548 -36.83 -3.16 -0.76
CA VAL A 548 -37.87 -2.14 -0.57
C VAL A 548 -38.79 -2.56 0.57
N MET A 549 -38.80 -1.77 1.63
CA MET A 549 -39.66 -1.92 2.82
C MET A 549 -41.10 -1.53 2.52
N SER A 550 -41.71 -2.17 1.52
CA SER A 550 -43.02 -1.79 0.98
C SER A 550 -44.18 -2.35 1.81
N TYR A 551 -44.18 -1.92 3.07
CA TYR A 551 -45.21 -2.10 4.10
C TYR A 551 -45.38 -0.77 4.86
N GLU A 552 -46.47 -0.63 5.61
CA GLU A 552 -46.89 0.63 6.26
C GLU A 552 -46.94 1.83 5.29
N MET A 553 -47.44 1.56 4.08
CA MET A 553 -47.53 2.51 2.97
C MET A 553 -48.69 3.51 3.14
N ILE A 554 -48.74 4.15 4.31
CA ILE A 554 -49.85 4.96 4.83
C ILE A 554 -49.35 6.28 5.44
N GLY A 555 -50.24 7.27 5.60
CA GLY A 555 -49.94 8.46 6.40
C GLY A 555 -51.05 9.52 6.36
N VAL A 556 -51.06 10.39 7.37
CA VAL A 556 -52.09 11.42 7.64
C VAL A 556 -51.93 12.70 6.80
N TRP A 557 -51.35 12.60 5.60
CA TRP A 557 -51.11 13.79 4.77
C TRP A 557 -52.43 14.36 4.23
N ASP A 558 -52.54 15.69 4.16
CA ASP A 558 -53.77 16.34 3.69
C ASP A 558 -54.19 15.82 2.30
N GLY A 559 -55.46 15.42 2.19
CA GLY A 559 -56.02 14.81 0.99
C GLY A 559 -55.71 13.33 0.79
N TRP A 560 -55.12 12.64 1.77
CA TRP A 560 -54.97 11.19 1.73
C TRP A 560 -56.21 10.45 2.25
N ASP A 561 -56.51 9.35 1.56
CA ASP A 561 -57.43 8.34 2.04
C ASP A 561 -56.67 7.20 2.75
N SER A 562 -57.39 6.48 3.59
CA SER A 562 -56.98 5.22 4.20
C SER A 562 -56.54 4.21 3.14
N TRP A 563 -55.37 3.60 3.34
CA TRP A 563 -54.75 2.73 2.35
C TRP A 563 -54.27 1.40 2.95
N PHE A 564 -54.06 0.42 2.08
CA PHE A 564 -53.58 -0.89 2.52
C PHE A 564 -52.11 -0.80 2.93
N THR A 565 -51.71 -1.58 3.94
CA THR A 565 -50.33 -1.56 4.45
C THR A 565 -49.28 -1.80 3.36
N SER A 566 -49.56 -2.67 2.39
CA SER A 566 -48.60 -3.11 1.37
C SER A 566 -49.28 -3.35 0.00
N ALA A 567 -50.15 -2.43 -0.43
CA ALA A 567 -50.88 -2.51 -1.70
C ALA A 567 -49.92 -2.77 -2.88
N LEU A 568 -50.13 -3.86 -3.62
CA LEU A 568 -49.28 -4.16 -4.78
C LEU A 568 -49.49 -3.14 -5.90
N LYS A 569 -50.72 -2.64 -6.07
CA LYS A 569 -51.13 -1.72 -7.14
C LYS A 569 -52.14 -0.69 -6.66
N GLY A 570 -52.64 0.12 -7.59
CA GLY A 570 -53.84 0.92 -7.42
C GLY A 570 -53.58 2.27 -6.77
N GLU A 571 -52.35 2.78 -6.86
CA GLU A 571 -51.99 4.12 -6.43
C GLU A 571 -52.80 5.21 -7.17
N SER A 572 -53.11 6.32 -6.49
CA SER A 572 -53.81 7.49 -7.05
C SER A 572 -53.37 8.78 -6.35
N GLY A 573 -53.92 9.95 -6.72
CA GLY A 573 -53.58 11.21 -6.06
C GLY A 573 -53.84 11.24 -4.54
N THR A 574 -54.85 10.52 -4.06
CA THR A 574 -55.22 10.43 -2.62
C THR A 574 -54.63 9.20 -1.92
N HIS A 575 -53.91 8.34 -2.65
CA HIS A 575 -53.15 7.22 -2.10
C HIS A 575 -51.96 6.93 -3.04
N PRO A 576 -50.96 7.83 -3.09
CA PRO A 576 -49.95 7.95 -4.16
C PRO A 576 -48.79 6.97 -4.03
N THR A 577 -49.05 5.76 -3.52
CA THR A 577 -48.03 4.72 -3.43
C THR A 577 -48.59 3.31 -3.52
N SER A 578 -47.83 2.45 -4.19
CA SER A 578 -48.00 1.00 -4.23
C SER A 578 -46.61 0.34 -4.37
N ILE A 579 -46.53 -0.97 -4.19
CA ILE A 579 -45.30 -1.72 -4.47
C ILE A 579 -44.90 -1.54 -5.95
N GLU A 580 -45.87 -1.60 -6.87
CA GLU A 580 -45.66 -1.36 -8.29
C GLU A 580 -45.11 0.06 -8.57
N SER A 581 -45.66 1.11 -7.96
CA SER A 581 -45.17 2.48 -8.16
C SER A 581 -43.77 2.68 -7.57
N SER A 582 -43.54 2.16 -6.37
CA SER A 582 -42.25 2.27 -5.65
C SER A 582 -41.13 1.56 -6.41
N LEU A 583 -41.37 0.33 -6.88
CA LEU A 583 -40.39 -0.40 -7.68
C LEU A 583 -40.12 0.28 -9.02
N LYS A 584 -41.14 0.83 -9.70
CA LYS A 584 -40.96 1.61 -10.93
C LYS A 584 -40.12 2.86 -10.68
N ALA A 585 -40.35 3.58 -9.57
CA ALA A 585 -39.56 4.76 -9.21
C ALA A 585 -38.09 4.41 -8.95
N TRP A 586 -37.80 3.33 -8.22
CA TRP A 586 -36.42 2.88 -7.97
C TRP A 586 -35.70 2.41 -9.24
N VAL A 587 -36.42 1.74 -10.17
CA VAL A 587 -35.89 1.40 -11.50
C VAL A 587 -35.62 2.65 -12.34
N ALA A 588 -36.52 3.64 -12.32
CA ALA A 588 -36.35 4.90 -13.02
C ALA A 588 -35.20 5.76 -12.46
N ALA A 589 -34.94 5.65 -11.16
CA ALA A 589 -33.77 6.26 -10.51
C ALA A 589 -32.44 5.59 -10.96
N GLY A 590 -32.47 4.33 -11.40
CA GLY A 590 -31.32 3.60 -11.93
C GLY A 590 -30.93 2.33 -11.16
N ILE A 591 -31.75 1.86 -10.21
CA ILE A 591 -31.49 0.60 -9.50
C ILE A 591 -31.94 -0.58 -10.38
N PRO A 592 -31.08 -1.57 -10.68
CA PRO A 592 -31.46 -2.70 -11.52
C PRO A 592 -32.58 -3.53 -10.88
N LYS A 593 -33.57 -3.95 -11.68
CA LYS A 593 -34.75 -4.73 -11.23
C LYS A 593 -34.34 -5.99 -10.47
N GLU A 594 -33.32 -6.66 -10.97
CA GLU A 594 -32.71 -7.85 -10.41
C GLU A 594 -32.11 -7.66 -9.02
N LYS A 595 -31.83 -6.42 -8.59
CA LYS A 595 -31.38 -6.11 -7.23
C LYS A 595 -32.54 -5.76 -6.29
N LEU A 596 -33.73 -5.46 -6.81
CA LEU A 596 -34.86 -5.03 -6.01
C LEU A 596 -35.68 -6.20 -5.44
N GLY A 597 -35.80 -6.24 -4.11
CA GLY A 597 -36.76 -7.06 -3.38
C GLY A 597 -37.98 -6.24 -2.94
N MET A 598 -39.18 -6.83 -2.92
CA MET A 598 -40.40 -6.19 -2.39
C MET A 598 -40.76 -6.68 -0.97
N GLY A 599 -41.38 -5.83 -0.17
CA GLY A 599 -41.78 -6.14 1.20
C GLY A 599 -43.11 -6.90 1.31
N ILE A 600 -43.12 -7.88 2.20
CA ILE A 600 -44.29 -8.65 2.64
C ILE A 600 -44.38 -8.55 4.17
N PRO A 601 -45.33 -7.79 4.74
CA PRO A 601 -45.53 -7.74 6.18
C PRO A 601 -46.23 -9.01 6.67
N PHE A 602 -45.68 -9.66 7.70
CA PHE A 602 -46.30 -10.81 8.39
C PHE A 602 -47.19 -10.42 9.58
N TYR A 603 -47.62 -9.16 9.55
CA TYR A 603 -48.52 -8.49 10.47
C TYR A 603 -49.49 -7.63 9.65
N GLY A 604 -50.39 -6.93 10.31
CA GLY A 604 -51.34 -6.03 9.65
C GLY A 604 -51.63 -4.78 10.44
N LEU A 605 -52.08 -3.73 9.77
CA LEU A 605 -52.42 -2.46 10.42
C LEU A 605 -53.91 -2.43 10.75
N ALA A 606 -54.21 -2.13 12.01
CA ALA A 606 -55.54 -2.13 12.58
C ALA A 606 -56.04 -0.70 12.83
N TRP A 607 -57.33 -0.50 12.52
CA TRP A 607 -57.94 0.82 12.47
C TRP A 607 -59.25 0.88 13.25
N ARG A 608 -59.41 1.95 14.03
CA ARG A 608 -60.68 2.39 14.62
C ARG A 608 -61.29 3.49 13.74
N ASN A 609 -62.60 3.68 13.85
CA ASN A 609 -63.43 4.63 13.08
C ASN A 609 -63.45 4.39 11.55
N ILE A 610 -62.29 4.31 10.90
CA ILE A 610 -62.11 3.83 9.53
C ILE A 610 -62.58 2.38 9.44
N SER A 611 -63.39 2.09 8.42
CA SER A 611 -64.07 0.80 8.22
C SER A 611 -63.66 0.07 6.93
N GLY A 612 -62.73 0.66 6.17
CA GLY A 612 -62.19 0.11 4.94
C GLY A 612 -61.20 1.06 4.26
N PRO A 613 -60.63 0.63 3.13
CA PRO A 613 -59.76 1.46 2.29
C PRO A 613 -60.54 2.59 1.60
N ARG A 614 -59.84 3.62 1.15
CA ARG A 614 -60.37 4.77 0.40
C ARG A 614 -61.44 5.55 1.18
N GLN A 615 -61.17 5.79 2.47
CA GLN A 615 -61.93 6.68 3.35
C GLN A 615 -61.00 7.80 3.85
N PRO A 616 -61.43 9.07 3.94
CA PRO A 616 -60.55 10.16 4.37
C PRO A 616 -59.86 9.86 5.70
N PHE A 617 -58.53 10.02 5.75
CA PHE A 617 -57.71 9.68 6.91
C PHE A 617 -56.98 10.92 7.44
N THR A 618 -57.50 11.52 8.53
CA THR A 618 -57.03 12.84 8.99
C THR A 618 -56.22 12.82 10.28
N HIS A 619 -56.28 11.77 11.10
CA HIS A 619 -55.61 11.73 12.40
C HIS A 619 -55.07 10.35 12.78
N TRP A 620 -53.83 10.30 13.28
CA TRP A 620 -53.20 9.06 13.78
C TRP A 620 -53.93 8.43 14.98
N SER A 621 -54.88 9.12 15.62
CA SER A 621 -55.76 8.52 16.64
C SER A 621 -56.63 7.37 16.11
N ASP A 622 -56.84 7.29 14.80
CA ASP A 622 -57.59 6.20 14.17
C ASP A 622 -56.73 4.93 13.96
N TYR A 623 -55.41 5.04 14.05
CA TYR A 623 -54.51 3.90 14.09
C TYR A 623 -54.57 3.24 15.48
N VAL A 624 -54.72 1.91 15.51
CA VAL A 624 -54.79 1.12 16.75
C VAL A 624 -53.51 0.35 17.01
N GLY A 625 -52.86 -0.14 15.95
CA GLY A 625 -51.63 -0.92 16.05
C GLY A 625 -51.27 -1.60 14.72
N GLY A 626 -50.11 -2.25 14.72
CA GLY A 626 -49.45 -2.73 13.53
C GLY A 626 -48.37 -3.75 13.89
N ASP A 627 -47.12 -3.42 13.58
CA ASP A 627 -45.96 -4.23 13.93
C ASP A 627 -45.96 -4.59 15.43
N ASN A 628 -45.50 -5.81 15.75
CA ASN A 628 -45.49 -6.48 17.06
C ASN A 628 -46.84 -6.61 17.80
N SER A 629 -47.91 -5.94 17.35
CA SER A 629 -49.19 -5.82 18.06
C SER A 629 -50.37 -6.48 17.32
N PHE A 630 -50.26 -6.63 16.00
CA PHE A 630 -51.22 -7.31 15.13
C PHE A 630 -50.53 -8.37 14.25
N THR A 631 -49.87 -9.32 14.91
CA THR A 631 -49.29 -10.52 14.29
C THR A 631 -50.34 -11.32 13.52
N TYR A 632 -49.90 -12.10 12.52
CA TYR A 632 -50.82 -12.90 11.69
C TYR A 632 -51.70 -13.85 12.53
N LYS A 633 -51.13 -14.43 13.60
CA LYS A 633 -51.87 -15.25 14.58
C LYS A 633 -53.04 -14.51 15.21
N LYS A 634 -52.86 -13.24 15.60
CA LYS A 634 -53.92 -12.39 16.16
C LYS A 634 -54.97 -12.05 15.09
N ILE A 635 -54.53 -11.72 13.87
CA ILE A 635 -55.43 -11.41 12.74
C ILE A 635 -56.34 -12.61 12.42
N LEU A 636 -55.79 -13.82 12.37
CA LEU A 636 -56.59 -15.05 12.20
C LEU A 636 -57.59 -15.28 13.33
N ALA A 637 -57.23 -14.97 14.58
CA ALA A 637 -58.13 -15.12 15.72
C ALA A 637 -59.30 -14.13 15.64
N LEU A 638 -59.03 -12.85 15.38
CA LEU A 638 -60.04 -11.80 15.25
C LEU A 638 -60.97 -12.05 14.04
N SER A 639 -60.39 -12.44 12.90
CA SER A 639 -61.10 -12.62 11.63
C SER A 639 -62.24 -13.65 11.67
N LYS A 640 -62.29 -14.52 12.69
CA LYS A 640 -63.42 -15.44 12.94
C LYS A 640 -64.77 -14.74 13.11
N THR A 641 -64.76 -13.46 13.51
CA THR A 641 -65.97 -12.62 13.67
C THR A 641 -66.09 -11.53 12.60
N GLY A 642 -65.10 -11.44 11.71
CA GLY A 642 -65.04 -10.46 10.63
C GLY A 642 -65.49 -11.01 9.28
N THR A 643 -65.47 -10.14 8.27
CA THR A 643 -65.58 -10.54 6.86
C THR A 643 -64.22 -10.39 6.21
N LEU A 644 -63.60 -11.50 5.82
CA LEU A 644 -62.40 -11.52 4.98
C LEU A 644 -62.72 -10.95 3.60
N ARG A 645 -61.84 -10.12 3.05
CA ARG A 645 -62.02 -9.43 1.77
C ARG A 645 -60.72 -9.37 0.97
N TRP A 646 -60.91 -9.36 -0.34
CA TRP A 646 -59.87 -9.15 -1.34
C TRP A 646 -60.19 -7.88 -2.12
N ASP A 647 -59.22 -6.98 -2.25
CA ASP A 647 -59.31 -5.85 -3.17
C ASP A 647 -58.60 -6.21 -4.48
N ALA A 648 -59.38 -6.37 -5.57
CA ALA A 648 -58.83 -6.76 -6.86
C ALA A 648 -58.03 -5.65 -7.56
N ALA A 649 -58.25 -4.38 -7.23
CA ALA A 649 -57.55 -3.25 -7.84
C ALA A 649 -56.20 -2.98 -7.15
N ALA A 650 -56.16 -3.07 -5.82
CA ALA A 650 -54.94 -2.95 -5.03
C ALA A 650 -54.15 -4.26 -4.92
N GLN A 651 -54.80 -5.40 -5.21
CA GLN A 651 -54.33 -6.76 -4.98
C GLN A 651 -53.87 -6.99 -3.52
N ALA A 652 -54.76 -6.64 -2.59
CA ALA A 652 -54.50 -6.64 -1.14
C ALA A 652 -55.58 -7.36 -0.34
N ASN A 653 -55.18 -8.06 0.73
CA ASN A 653 -56.10 -8.65 1.70
C ASN A 653 -56.45 -7.66 2.81
N TYR A 654 -57.68 -7.81 3.32
CA TYR A 654 -58.15 -7.08 4.49
C TYR A 654 -59.32 -7.81 5.16
N VAL A 655 -59.64 -7.42 6.38
CA VAL A 655 -60.82 -7.89 7.11
C VAL A 655 -61.59 -6.69 7.67
N THR A 656 -62.92 -6.73 7.58
CA THR A 656 -63.83 -5.70 8.10
C THR A 656 -64.75 -6.28 9.17
N PHE A 657 -65.04 -5.50 10.21
CA PHE A 657 -65.87 -5.93 11.34
C PHE A 657 -67.12 -5.07 11.49
N ASN A 658 -68.30 -5.71 11.48
CA ASN A 658 -69.58 -5.01 11.70
C ASN A 658 -69.71 -4.59 13.18
N THR A 659 -69.35 -5.49 14.09
CA THR A 659 -69.17 -5.23 15.52
C THR A 659 -67.67 -5.02 15.76
N PRO A 660 -67.23 -3.88 16.33
CA PRO A 660 -65.81 -3.63 16.59
C PRO A 660 -65.15 -4.73 17.44
N VAL A 661 -63.91 -5.07 17.10
CA VAL A 661 -63.04 -5.99 17.85
C VAL A 661 -61.90 -5.22 18.51
N GLU A 662 -61.06 -5.85 19.33
CA GLU A 662 -59.93 -5.25 20.07
C GLU A 662 -60.30 -3.97 20.86
N ASP A 663 -60.50 -4.13 22.17
CA ASP A 663 -60.99 -3.07 23.08
C ASP A 663 -62.31 -2.41 22.63
N GLY A 664 -63.04 -3.05 21.71
CA GLY A 664 -64.28 -2.53 21.12
C GLY A 664 -64.07 -1.38 20.13
N THR A 665 -62.88 -1.26 19.52
CA THR A 665 -62.53 -0.11 18.66
C THR A 665 -62.21 -0.46 17.20
N VAL A 666 -61.56 -1.59 16.93
CA VAL A 666 -61.07 -1.96 15.59
C VAL A 666 -62.22 -2.38 14.68
N ARG A 667 -62.31 -1.75 13.51
CA ARG A 667 -63.33 -2.04 12.48
C ARG A 667 -62.74 -2.51 11.16
N TRP A 668 -61.45 -2.31 10.93
CA TRP A 668 -60.73 -2.71 9.73
C TRP A 668 -59.30 -3.10 10.05
N ILE A 669 -58.81 -4.19 9.45
CA ILE A 669 -57.38 -4.57 9.47
C ILE A 669 -56.93 -4.87 8.04
N THR A 670 -55.82 -4.29 7.60
CA THR A 670 -55.16 -4.56 6.31
C THR A 670 -53.85 -5.32 6.53
N TYR A 671 -53.60 -6.37 5.75
CA TYR A 671 -52.49 -7.30 5.94
C TYR A 671 -52.17 -8.06 4.63
N ASP A 672 -51.03 -8.75 4.57
CA ASP A 672 -50.77 -9.71 3.48
C ASP A 672 -51.33 -11.09 3.83
N GLY A 673 -52.35 -11.51 3.08
CA GLY A 673 -52.86 -12.88 3.07
C GLY A 673 -52.31 -13.69 1.90
N PRO A 674 -52.75 -14.95 1.75
CA PRO A 674 -52.24 -15.82 0.69
C PRO A 674 -52.43 -15.26 -0.73
N GLU A 675 -53.57 -14.60 -1.00
CA GLU A 675 -53.86 -14.00 -2.31
C GLU A 675 -52.90 -12.84 -2.63
N ALA A 676 -52.61 -11.97 -1.66
CA ALA A 676 -51.66 -10.88 -1.84
C ALA A 676 -50.23 -11.41 -2.08
N ILE A 677 -49.80 -12.41 -1.30
CA ILE A 677 -48.48 -13.03 -1.45
C ILE A 677 -48.32 -13.69 -2.82
N GLN A 678 -49.35 -14.40 -3.31
CA GLN A 678 -49.36 -14.97 -4.66
C GLN A 678 -49.32 -13.89 -5.75
N ALA A 679 -50.12 -12.83 -5.64
CA ALA A 679 -50.09 -11.71 -6.57
C ALA A 679 -48.70 -11.05 -6.63
N LYS A 680 -48.05 -10.87 -5.48
CA LYS A 680 -46.68 -10.32 -5.35
C LYS A 680 -45.64 -11.22 -5.99
N GLY A 681 -45.67 -12.52 -5.73
CA GLY A 681 -44.77 -13.50 -6.36
C GLY A 681 -44.93 -13.58 -7.88
N GLN A 682 -46.16 -13.59 -8.38
CA GLN A 682 -46.48 -13.51 -9.80
C GLN A 682 -45.95 -12.21 -10.43
N TYR A 683 -46.18 -11.07 -9.78
CA TYR A 683 -45.68 -9.77 -10.26
C TYR A 683 -44.15 -9.72 -10.30
N ALA A 684 -43.46 -10.22 -9.26
CA ALA A 684 -42.01 -10.30 -9.19
C ALA A 684 -41.42 -11.14 -10.33
N LYS A 685 -42.02 -12.31 -10.59
CA LYS A 685 -41.66 -13.22 -11.69
C LYS A 685 -41.89 -12.56 -13.05
N ALA A 686 -43.09 -12.06 -13.30
CA ALA A 686 -43.48 -11.48 -14.59
C ALA A 686 -42.70 -10.21 -14.98
N ASN A 687 -42.28 -9.40 -14.00
CA ASN A 687 -41.60 -8.12 -14.25
C ASN A 687 -40.07 -8.18 -14.12
N GLY A 688 -39.50 -9.31 -13.73
CA GLY A 688 -38.05 -9.50 -13.61
C GLY A 688 -37.41 -8.93 -12.34
N TYR A 689 -38.18 -8.73 -11.26
CA TYR A 689 -37.63 -8.29 -9.98
C TYR A 689 -36.86 -9.40 -9.26
N GLY A 690 -35.89 -9.05 -8.41
CA GLY A 690 -34.95 -10.00 -7.81
C GLY A 690 -35.58 -10.95 -6.79
N GLY A 691 -36.43 -10.45 -5.89
CA GLY A 691 -37.02 -11.27 -4.83
C GLY A 691 -37.99 -10.55 -3.91
N THR A 692 -38.02 -10.97 -2.65
CA THR A 692 -38.85 -10.38 -1.59
C THR A 692 -38.16 -10.40 -0.24
N ILE A 693 -38.49 -9.41 0.60
CA ILE A 693 -38.21 -9.40 2.03
C ILE A 693 -39.47 -9.62 2.85
N ILE A 694 -39.31 -10.17 4.05
CA ILE A 694 -40.41 -10.39 5.00
C ILE A 694 -40.09 -9.70 6.33
N TRP A 695 -40.97 -8.81 6.80
CA TRP A 695 -40.91 -8.22 8.14
C TRP A 695 -42.11 -8.66 8.99
N THR A 696 -41.95 -9.38 10.10
CA THR A 696 -40.83 -10.29 10.45
C THR A 696 -41.35 -11.73 10.40
N ILE A 697 -40.48 -12.70 10.11
CA ILE A 697 -40.92 -14.10 9.98
C ILE A 697 -41.52 -14.65 11.27
N ASN A 698 -41.12 -14.08 12.42
CA ASN A 698 -41.65 -14.40 13.74
C ASN A 698 -43.18 -14.20 13.81
N GLN A 699 -43.68 -13.06 13.32
CA GLN A 699 -45.09 -12.68 13.44
C GLN A 699 -46.04 -13.48 12.54
N GLY A 700 -45.50 -14.19 11.54
CA GLY A 700 -46.24 -15.13 10.71
C GLY A 700 -46.46 -16.50 11.37
N CYS A 701 -45.75 -16.81 12.46
CA CYS A 701 -45.91 -18.06 13.17
C CYS A 701 -47.25 -18.11 13.93
N THR A 702 -48.04 -19.14 13.67
CA THR A 702 -49.35 -19.33 14.32
C THR A 702 -49.28 -20.32 15.47
N ASP A 703 -48.32 -21.24 15.44
CA ASP A 703 -48.04 -22.21 16.51
C ASP A 703 -46.53 -22.40 16.73
N PRO A 704 -45.95 -21.80 17.80
CA PRO A 704 -44.55 -21.95 18.17
C PRO A 704 -44.11 -23.41 18.43
N ALA A 705 -45.00 -24.28 18.88
CA ALA A 705 -44.66 -25.65 19.26
C ALA A 705 -44.37 -26.51 18.02
N THR A 706 -45.13 -26.34 16.94
CA THR A 706 -44.89 -27.00 15.65
C THR A 706 -44.00 -26.20 14.70
N GLY A 707 -43.94 -24.86 14.86
CA GLY A 707 -43.31 -23.96 13.91
C GLY A 707 -44.21 -23.57 12.73
N ALA A 708 -45.52 -23.80 12.84
CA ALA A 708 -46.46 -23.55 11.74
C ALA A 708 -46.45 -22.08 11.34
N ASN A 709 -46.04 -21.81 10.10
CA ASN A 709 -45.99 -20.46 9.52
C ASN A 709 -46.66 -20.47 8.14
N PRO A 710 -47.99 -20.27 8.07
CA PRO A 710 -48.77 -20.37 6.83
C PRO A 710 -48.42 -19.28 5.82
N LEU A 711 -48.08 -18.06 6.25
CA LEU A 711 -47.62 -17.01 5.32
C LEU A 711 -46.28 -17.38 4.69
N LEU A 712 -45.32 -17.88 5.47
CA LEU A 712 -44.05 -18.37 4.96
C LEU A 712 -44.21 -19.55 3.99
N THR A 713 -45.17 -20.44 4.28
CA THR A 713 -45.59 -21.52 3.37
C THR A 713 -46.11 -20.98 2.05
N GLU A 714 -46.83 -19.85 2.04
CA GLU A 714 -47.30 -19.24 0.80
C GLU A 714 -46.21 -18.48 0.06
N VAL A 715 -45.30 -17.79 0.75
CA VAL A 715 -44.14 -17.13 0.13
C VAL A 715 -43.28 -18.17 -0.61
N LYS A 716 -43.08 -19.35 -0.03
CA LYS A 716 -42.41 -20.49 -0.68
C LYS A 716 -43.07 -20.85 -2.01
N LYS A 717 -44.40 -21.00 -2.05
CA LYS A 717 -45.14 -21.29 -3.30
C LYS A 717 -45.05 -20.13 -4.30
N ALA A 718 -45.17 -18.89 -3.82
CA ALA A 718 -45.26 -17.72 -4.67
C ALA A 718 -43.91 -17.33 -5.32
N PHE A 719 -42.78 -17.58 -4.63
CA PHE A 719 -41.45 -17.13 -5.06
C PHE A 719 -40.47 -18.27 -5.42
N LEU A 720 -40.54 -19.43 -4.76
CA LEU A 720 -39.56 -20.53 -4.86
C LEU A 720 -40.07 -21.79 -5.58
N GLN A 721 -41.34 -21.81 -5.97
CA GLN A 721 -42.02 -22.85 -6.75
C GLN A 721 -42.69 -22.22 -7.98
#